data_AF-C1G9A7-F1
#
_entry.id   AF-C1G9A7-F1
#
_cell.length_a   1.000
_cell.length_b   1.000
_cell.length_c   1.000
_cell.angle_alpha   90.00
_cell.angle_beta   90.00
_cell.angle_gamma   90.00
#
_symmetry.space_group_name_H-M   'P 1'
#
loop_
_entity.id
_entity.type
_entity.pdbx_description
1 polymer ?
#
loop_
_entity_poly.entity_id
_entity_poly.type
_entity_poly.pdbx_seq_one_letter_code
_entity_poly.pdbx_strand_id
1 'polypeptide(L)'
;MAAPTSTTSILPILLPPPTLRPLAFRIFTKKHSLTITASSLQSLATFVGRNCGSEWREGGLAELVLDEIAKTWKKAGGGVIVEDGGTHADLLKSILNNLEPRMNGGRVIIWEPSKDSEAATLVSGKGGQSRTSRTREGKPDSNEERLEIGEDSALHDARRWIRVVSAFEQNRPVYNVNKKNFDIITTPPSLFPSASQRANIFRDRYNLIYQRLLRNEAFQIPLQQSNSSHSSASRSYKVTSIANLLGRSGTSHLLLGLLAVSPAGELSISDPTGSITLDIRDARAVPEDGAWFTPGMIVLADGVYREEEVVSGSTLTGSGGVGGTIGGKFIVASVGGPPCERREVSSGAAHHRVADGDMTVEGGFGWVDFLGVGSERSRGPRMRQIEKICLHKGQPEEQEKVRKQIVVMGEVNLDVPKTVEALSYVFQSYTSFPEHQIPLVFILIGNFLQHALMSGGGSSGSIECKEYFDILASVLSKYPRLLQNSTFVFVPGDNDPWASAYSAGASTTSPRDAIPDLFTSRVKRAFTNANNVHQLPNSRHTPGQAIWTSNPTRLSLFGPVHELVVFRDDISERLGRTSIVFKPQKPQEVPQTRKEPTGTDKDMDLEYIDHNEPPPPEGDETRQQEQQQKQINQGKPLPTSTTNQTNLHASRKLVKTILDQSYLSPFPQHIRPVLWDYASVLHLYPLPTAMVLADSDAEPFAVTYEGCHVMNPGRLIPEGSRSLVRWIEYDVAKKKGRVKEERF
;
A
#
# COMPACT_ATOMS: atom_id res chain seq x y z
N MET A 1 -5.10 -14.87 -24.85
CA MET A 1 -6.01 -15.04 -23.69
C MET A 1 -5.77 -16.42 -23.11
N ALA A 2 -4.97 -16.51 -22.05
CA ALA A 2 -4.85 -17.71 -21.21
C ALA A 2 -5.19 -17.26 -19.78
N ALA A 3 -6.16 -17.90 -19.15
CA ALA A 3 -6.57 -17.58 -17.79
C ALA A 3 -5.45 -17.94 -16.81
N PRO A 4 -5.12 -17.09 -15.81
CA PRO A 4 -4.19 -17.47 -14.76
C PRO A 4 -4.82 -18.58 -13.91
N THR A 5 -4.09 -19.68 -13.72
CA THR A 5 -4.51 -20.82 -12.89
C THR A 5 -4.64 -20.38 -11.45
N SER A 6 -5.88 -20.26 -10.97
CA SER A 6 -6.21 -20.08 -9.55
C SER A 6 -5.57 -21.19 -8.72
N THR A 7 -4.79 -20.87 -7.69
CA THR A 7 -4.41 -21.83 -6.67
C THR A 7 -5.66 -22.21 -5.88
N THR A 8 -6.27 -23.34 -6.23
CA THR A 8 -7.40 -23.89 -5.48
C THR A 8 -6.88 -24.41 -4.14
N SER A 9 -7.30 -23.79 -3.03
CA SER A 9 -6.97 -24.29 -1.70
C SER A 9 -7.73 -25.61 -1.46
N ILE A 10 -7.00 -26.72 -1.39
CA ILE A 10 -7.57 -28.03 -1.08
C ILE A 10 -7.70 -28.19 0.43
N LEU A 11 -8.85 -28.67 0.89
CA LEU A 11 -9.07 -29.07 2.27
C LEU A 11 -8.49 -30.49 2.49
N PRO A 12 -7.51 -30.67 3.39
CA PRO A 12 -6.94 -31.99 3.72
C PRO A 12 -8.00 -32.92 4.28
N ILE A 13 -7.95 -34.21 3.89
CA ILE A 13 -8.79 -35.27 4.45
C ILE A 13 -7.94 -36.34 5.12
N LEU A 14 -8.47 -36.96 6.17
CA LEU A 14 -7.88 -38.18 6.72
C LEU A 14 -8.35 -39.36 5.87
N LEU A 15 -7.46 -39.91 5.04
CA LEU A 15 -7.78 -41.01 4.14
C LEU A 15 -7.40 -42.37 4.76
N PRO A 16 -8.35 -43.28 5.03
CA PRO A 16 -8.03 -44.60 5.57
C PRO A 16 -7.32 -45.47 4.52
N PRO A 17 -6.20 -46.17 4.84
CA PRO A 17 -5.46 -46.99 3.87
C PRO A 17 -6.27 -48.03 3.10
N PRO A 18 -7.29 -48.71 3.70
CA PRO A 18 -8.13 -49.65 2.96
C PRO A 18 -8.87 -49.03 1.77
N THR A 19 -9.19 -47.73 1.85
CA THR A 19 -9.92 -47.02 0.79
C THR A 19 -9.03 -46.69 -0.42
N LEU A 20 -7.74 -46.43 -0.19
CA LEU A 20 -6.76 -46.19 -1.25
C LEU A 20 -6.22 -47.49 -1.87
N ARG A 21 -6.30 -48.61 -1.15
CA ARG A 21 -5.70 -49.90 -1.52
C ARG A 21 -6.02 -50.37 -2.96
N PRO A 22 -7.26 -50.35 -3.46
CA PRO A 22 -7.57 -50.82 -4.81
C PRO A 22 -6.87 -49.99 -5.89
N LEU A 23 -6.74 -48.68 -5.68
CA LEU A 23 -6.10 -47.76 -6.61
C LEU A 23 -4.58 -47.90 -6.58
N ALA A 24 -3.99 -47.94 -5.38
CA ALA A 24 -2.56 -48.15 -5.20
C ALA A 24 -2.10 -49.49 -5.80
N PHE A 25 -2.87 -50.57 -5.61
CA PHE A 25 -2.56 -51.88 -6.19
C PHE A 25 -2.65 -51.89 -7.73
N ARG A 26 -3.61 -51.17 -8.31
CA ARG A 26 -3.72 -51.02 -9.77
C ARG A 26 -2.49 -50.33 -10.35
N ILE A 27 -1.98 -49.30 -9.69
CA ILE A 27 -0.87 -48.49 -10.21
C ILE A 27 0.48 -49.13 -9.92
N PHE A 28 0.79 -49.39 -8.65
CA PHE A 28 2.10 -49.94 -8.30
C PHE A 28 2.22 -51.39 -8.77
N THR A 29 1.24 -52.25 -8.48
CA THR A 29 1.38 -53.69 -8.75
C THR A 29 1.01 -54.08 -10.17
N LYS A 30 -0.12 -53.59 -10.72
CA LYS A 30 -0.51 -53.96 -12.10
C LYS A 30 0.20 -53.14 -13.18
N LYS A 31 0.39 -51.83 -12.99
CA LYS A 31 0.98 -50.96 -14.02
C LYS A 31 2.51 -50.89 -13.92
N HIS A 32 3.06 -50.86 -12.71
CA HIS A 32 4.50 -50.73 -12.48
C HIS A 32 5.18 -51.99 -11.94
N SER A 33 4.47 -53.10 -11.74
CA SER A 33 5.06 -54.37 -11.24
C SER A 33 5.83 -54.22 -9.92
N LEU A 34 5.36 -53.36 -9.01
CA LEU A 34 5.88 -53.12 -7.66
C LEU A 34 4.94 -53.70 -6.61
N THR A 35 5.49 -54.27 -5.54
CA THR A 35 4.72 -54.75 -4.38
C THR A 35 4.65 -53.69 -3.29
N ILE A 36 3.47 -53.44 -2.74
CA ILE A 36 3.24 -52.42 -1.69
C ILE A 36 3.01 -53.13 -0.36
N THR A 37 3.69 -52.69 0.69
CA THR A 37 3.49 -53.14 2.07
C THR A 37 2.42 -52.33 2.81
N ALA A 38 1.93 -52.83 3.94
CA ALA A 38 0.90 -52.14 4.72
C ALA A 38 1.38 -50.77 5.25
N SER A 39 2.66 -50.64 5.60
CA SER A 39 3.27 -49.39 6.08
C SER A 39 3.42 -48.36 4.97
N SER A 40 3.90 -48.75 3.78
CA SER A 40 3.99 -47.83 2.64
C SER A 40 2.61 -47.38 2.14
N LEU A 41 1.60 -48.26 2.19
CA LEU A 41 0.21 -47.88 1.89
C LEU A 41 -0.33 -46.82 2.88
N GLN A 42 0.03 -46.90 4.17
CA GLN A 42 -0.35 -45.92 5.18
C GLN A 42 0.27 -44.54 4.89
N SER A 43 1.55 -44.52 4.54
CA SER A 43 2.28 -43.28 4.21
C SER A 43 1.76 -42.65 2.91
N LEU A 44 1.44 -43.46 1.89
CA LEU A 44 0.79 -42.99 0.66
C LEU A 44 -0.62 -42.45 0.92
N ALA A 45 -1.41 -43.11 1.77
CA ALA A 45 -2.75 -42.64 2.13
C ALA A 45 -2.72 -41.30 2.86
N THR A 46 -1.75 -41.13 3.76
CA THR A 46 -1.53 -39.87 4.49
C THR A 46 -1.12 -38.75 3.54
N PHE A 47 -0.21 -39.03 2.60
CA PHE A 47 0.25 -38.05 1.61
C PHE A 47 -0.87 -37.63 0.64
N VAL A 48 -1.61 -38.59 0.09
CA VAL A 48 -2.74 -38.32 -0.83
C VAL A 48 -3.87 -37.58 -0.11
N GLY A 49 -4.22 -37.97 1.12
CA GLY A 49 -5.26 -37.29 1.90
C GLY A 49 -4.89 -35.82 2.20
N ARG A 50 -3.62 -35.56 2.49
CA ARG A 50 -3.12 -34.20 2.75
C ARG A 50 -3.05 -33.33 1.51
N ASN A 51 -2.58 -33.87 0.38
CA ASN A 51 -2.25 -33.08 -0.80
C ASN A 51 -3.32 -33.08 -1.91
N CYS A 52 -4.18 -34.10 -1.97
CA CYS A 52 -5.28 -34.20 -2.94
C CYS A 52 -6.66 -33.89 -2.35
N GLY A 53 -6.81 -33.92 -1.01
CA GLY A 53 -8.06 -33.61 -0.31
C GLY A 53 -9.25 -34.46 -0.77
N SER A 54 -10.45 -33.88 -0.80
CA SER A 54 -11.70 -34.58 -1.17
C SER A 54 -11.74 -35.04 -2.63
N GLU A 55 -10.99 -34.39 -3.54
CA GLU A 55 -10.99 -34.70 -4.98
C GLU A 55 -10.07 -35.88 -5.36
N TRP A 56 -9.43 -36.53 -4.39
CA TRP A 56 -8.50 -37.65 -4.64
C TRP A 56 -9.12 -38.79 -5.48
N ARG A 57 -10.44 -39.03 -5.36
CA ARG A 57 -11.18 -40.10 -6.05
C ARG A 57 -11.95 -39.60 -7.27
N GLU A 58 -12.75 -38.55 -7.12
CA GLU A 58 -13.66 -38.06 -8.17
C GLU A 58 -12.91 -37.28 -9.27
N GLY A 59 -11.82 -36.59 -8.90
CA GLY A 59 -10.97 -35.85 -9.84
C GLY A 59 -9.84 -36.66 -10.47
N GLY A 60 -9.70 -37.95 -10.15
CA GLY A 60 -8.61 -38.82 -10.64
C GLY A 60 -7.20 -38.40 -10.20
N LEU A 61 -7.10 -37.46 -9.26
CA LEU A 61 -5.84 -36.82 -8.86
C LEU A 61 -4.88 -37.79 -8.16
N ALA A 62 -5.41 -38.68 -7.30
CA ALA A 62 -4.60 -39.68 -6.62
C ALA A 62 -3.92 -40.65 -7.60
N GLU A 63 -4.54 -40.93 -8.75
CA GLU A 63 -3.96 -41.83 -9.74
C GLU A 63 -2.71 -41.24 -10.38
N LEU A 64 -2.74 -39.95 -10.75
CA LEU A 64 -1.60 -39.26 -11.33
C LEU A 64 -0.43 -39.14 -10.33
N VAL A 65 -0.74 -38.81 -9.08
CA VAL A 65 0.25 -38.69 -8.00
C VAL A 65 0.91 -40.04 -7.73
N LEU A 66 0.12 -41.11 -7.58
CA LEU A 66 0.65 -42.46 -7.35
C LEU A 66 1.45 -42.98 -8.55
N ASP A 67 1.07 -42.63 -9.78
CA ASP A 67 1.82 -43.00 -10.98
C ASP A 67 3.21 -42.34 -11.02
N GLU A 68 3.33 -41.07 -10.61
CA GLU A 68 4.64 -40.42 -10.53
C GLU A 68 5.49 -40.93 -9.37
N ILE A 69 4.89 -41.22 -8.21
CA ILE A 69 5.63 -41.83 -7.10
C ILE A 69 6.22 -43.18 -7.55
N ALA A 70 5.45 -44.00 -8.29
CA ALA A 70 5.94 -45.27 -8.82
C ALA A 70 7.08 -45.11 -9.86
N LYS A 71 6.97 -44.11 -10.75
CA LYS A 71 8.02 -43.78 -11.74
C LYS A 71 9.30 -43.28 -11.08
N THR A 72 9.20 -42.35 -10.14
CA THR A 72 10.34 -41.80 -9.39
C THR A 72 11.02 -42.84 -8.52
N TRP A 73 10.25 -43.75 -7.89
CA TRP A 73 10.79 -44.90 -7.17
C TRP A 73 11.68 -45.79 -8.05
N LYS A 74 11.21 -46.13 -9.25
CA LYS A 74 12.02 -46.90 -10.23
C LYS A 74 13.25 -46.14 -10.70
N LYS A 75 13.13 -44.85 -11.00
CA LYS A 75 14.25 -44.01 -11.44
C LYS A 75 15.33 -43.85 -10.37
N ALA A 76 14.92 -43.81 -9.10
CA ALA A 76 15.84 -43.70 -7.97
C ALA A 76 16.50 -45.05 -7.57
N GLY A 77 16.32 -46.10 -8.37
CA GLY A 77 16.90 -47.43 -8.09
C GLY A 77 16.22 -48.17 -6.94
N GLY A 78 14.96 -47.84 -6.63
CA GLY A 78 14.19 -48.53 -5.60
C GLY A 78 13.96 -50.01 -5.94
N GLY A 79 13.93 -50.86 -4.93
CA GLY A 79 13.66 -52.30 -5.09
C GLY A 79 12.23 -52.61 -5.57
N VAL A 80 11.98 -53.88 -5.89
CA VAL A 80 10.66 -54.37 -6.34
C VAL A 80 9.58 -54.20 -5.26
N ILE A 81 10.00 -54.17 -3.98
CA ILE A 81 9.12 -53.98 -2.82
C ILE A 81 9.24 -52.53 -2.33
N VAL A 82 8.10 -51.84 -2.23
CA VAL A 82 7.99 -50.50 -1.66
C VAL A 82 7.70 -50.63 -0.17
N GLU A 83 8.72 -50.40 0.67
CA GLU A 83 8.65 -50.52 2.13
C GLU A 83 8.98 -49.20 2.82
N ASP A 84 8.25 -48.91 3.91
CA ASP A 84 8.51 -47.77 4.80
C ASP A 84 9.31 -48.21 6.06
N GLY A 85 10.03 -49.34 5.96
CA GLY A 85 10.89 -49.88 7.01
C GLY A 85 12.23 -50.38 6.44
N GLY A 86 13.33 -50.16 7.17
CA GLY A 86 14.69 -50.52 6.75
C GLY A 86 15.43 -49.43 5.95
N THR A 87 16.52 -49.81 5.27
CA THR A 87 17.43 -48.91 4.53
C THR A 87 16.78 -48.17 3.35
N HIS A 88 15.59 -48.60 2.90
CA HIS A 88 14.84 -47.99 1.79
C HIS A 88 13.70 -47.05 2.25
N ALA A 89 13.46 -46.91 3.57
CA ALA A 89 12.44 -46.01 4.11
C ALA A 89 12.77 -44.53 3.87
N ASP A 90 14.05 -44.17 3.96
CA ASP A 90 14.53 -42.81 3.69
C ASP A 90 14.32 -42.42 2.21
N LEU A 91 14.33 -43.41 1.31
CA LEU A 91 14.08 -43.18 -0.11
C LEU A 91 12.62 -42.81 -0.37
N LEU A 92 11.66 -43.53 0.22
CA LEU A 92 10.23 -43.23 0.05
C LEU A 92 9.90 -41.87 0.66
N LYS A 93 10.39 -41.60 1.88
CA LYS A 93 10.21 -40.31 2.54
C LYS A 93 10.85 -39.17 1.76
N SER A 94 12.05 -39.37 1.21
CA SER A 94 12.72 -38.40 0.34
C SER A 94 11.92 -38.12 -0.93
N ILE A 95 11.36 -39.14 -1.57
CA ILE A 95 10.51 -38.97 -2.76
C ILE A 95 9.24 -38.18 -2.42
N LEU A 96 8.57 -38.53 -1.32
CA LEU A 96 7.36 -37.82 -0.87
C LEU A 96 7.67 -36.35 -0.51
N ASN A 97 8.76 -36.09 0.20
CA ASN A 97 9.20 -34.74 0.57
C ASN A 97 9.62 -33.90 -0.66
N ASN A 98 10.19 -34.53 -1.68
CA ASN A 98 10.53 -33.85 -2.95
C ASN A 98 9.30 -33.57 -3.81
N LEU A 99 8.27 -34.42 -3.72
CA LEU A 99 7.02 -34.25 -4.46
C LEU A 99 6.06 -33.27 -3.78
N GLU A 100 6.07 -33.15 -2.46
CA GLU A 100 5.22 -32.21 -1.70
C GLU A 100 5.29 -30.76 -2.23
N PRO A 101 6.47 -30.15 -2.48
CA PRO A 101 6.55 -28.80 -3.03
C PRO A 101 6.13 -28.69 -4.52
N ARG A 102 5.96 -29.82 -5.21
CA ARG A 102 5.51 -29.90 -6.62
C ARG A 102 4.00 -30.12 -6.76
N MET A 103 3.28 -30.23 -5.64
CA MET A 103 1.83 -30.35 -5.60
C MET A 103 1.19 -28.96 -5.65
N ASN A 104 0.33 -28.70 -6.64
CA ASN A 104 -0.51 -27.50 -6.69
C ASN A 104 -1.94 -27.90 -7.04
N GLY A 105 -2.92 -27.51 -6.21
CA GLY A 105 -4.33 -27.88 -6.42
C GLY A 105 -4.52 -29.39 -6.63
N GLY A 106 -3.72 -30.24 -5.97
CA GLY A 106 -3.85 -31.69 -6.01
C GLY A 106 -3.26 -32.36 -7.25
N ARG A 107 -2.60 -31.60 -8.14
CA ARG A 107 -1.90 -32.10 -9.32
C ARG A 107 -0.37 -32.04 -9.12
N VAL A 108 0.33 -33.05 -9.64
CA VAL A 108 1.80 -33.02 -9.78
C VAL A 108 2.13 -32.18 -11.01
N ILE A 109 2.86 -31.08 -10.84
CA ILE A 109 3.39 -30.30 -11.97
C ILE A 109 4.57 -31.09 -12.55
N ILE A 110 4.34 -31.80 -13.66
CA ILE A 110 5.40 -32.47 -14.44
C ILE A 110 5.90 -31.46 -15.47
N TRP A 111 7.14 -31.04 -15.35
CA TRP A 111 7.83 -30.32 -16.42
C TRP A 111 8.36 -31.32 -17.45
N GLU A 112 7.79 -31.34 -18.64
CA GLU A 112 8.47 -31.91 -19.81
C GLU A 112 9.47 -30.88 -20.36
N PRO A 113 10.74 -31.25 -20.63
CA PRO A 113 11.72 -30.32 -21.16
C PRO A 113 11.60 -30.27 -22.68
N SER A 114 10.57 -29.60 -23.21
CA SER A 114 10.65 -29.06 -24.57
C SER A 114 9.53 -28.09 -24.88
N LYS A 115 9.97 -26.87 -25.22
CA LYS A 115 9.26 -25.77 -25.86
C LYS A 115 8.24 -25.04 -24.97
N ASP A 116 8.52 -23.75 -24.87
CA ASP A 116 7.69 -22.66 -24.37
C ASP A 116 7.66 -22.44 -22.85
N SER A 117 8.42 -21.39 -22.47
CA SER A 117 8.13 -20.43 -21.40
C SER A 117 8.10 -20.92 -19.95
N GLU A 118 9.04 -20.43 -19.13
CA GLU A 118 8.83 -20.13 -17.69
C GLU A 118 9.85 -19.05 -17.27
N ALA A 119 9.54 -17.91 -16.66
CA ALA A 119 8.35 -17.45 -15.94
C ALA A 119 7.84 -18.44 -14.88
N ALA A 120 8.24 -18.14 -13.64
CA ALA A 120 7.62 -18.55 -12.37
C ALA A 120 8.07 -19.88 -11.74
N THR A 121 9.12 -19.81 -10.92
CA THR A 121 9.40 -20.82 -9.89
C THR A 121 9.58 -20.18 -8.50
N LEU A 122 8.52 -20.33 -7.70
CA LEU A 122 8.45 -20.70 -6.27
C LEU A 122 9.03 -19.78 -5.17
N VAL A 123 8.25 -19.52 -4.10
CA VAL A 123 8.12 -20.41 -2.92
C VAL A 123 7.19 -19.77 -1.86
N SER A 124 6.27 -20.58 -1.31
CA SER A 124 5.81 -20.44 0.08
C SER A 124 5.58 -21.82 0.71
N GLY A 125 6.46 -22.18 1.64
CA GLY A 125 6.17 -23.16 2.68
C GLY A 125 5.58 -22.46 3.90
N LYS A 126 4.51 -23.05 4.45
CA LYS A 126 4.00 -22.85 5.82
C LYS A 126 4.35 -24.09 6.64
N GLY A 127 4.77 -23.89 7.89
CA GLY A 127 4.67 -24.87 8.95
C GLY A 127 3.33 -24.73 9.68
N GLY A 128 2.79 -25.85 10.17
CA GLY A 128 1.60 -25.91 11.03
C GLY A 128 1.97 -26.16 12.49
N GLN A 129 1.09 -25.73 13.39
CA GLN A 129 1.08 -26.13 14.80
C GLN A 129 0.06 -27.26 15.02
N SER A 130 0.33 -28.13 16.00
CA SER A 130 -0.71 -28.86 16.72
C SER A 130 -0.43 -28.85 18.23
N ARG A 131 -1.50 -28.65 19.00
CA ARG A 131 -1.60 -28.74 20.46
C ARG A 131 -1.77 -30.20 20.87
N THR A 132 -1.24 -30.60 22.02
CA THR A 132 -1.99 -31.31 23.08
C THR A 132 -1.20 -31.32 24.40
N SER A 133 -1.96 -31.15 25.48
CA SER A 133 -1.61 -31.01 26.90
C SER A 133 -1.22 -32.31 27.62
N ARG A 134 -0.30 -32.23 28.59
CA ARG A 134 -0.40 -32.80 29.97
C ARG A 134 0.75 -32.33 30.88
N THR A 135 0.43 -32.20 32.16
CA THR A 135 1.09 -31.52 33.29
C THR A 135 2.22 -32.30 33.99
N ARG A 136 3.34 -31.65 34.38
CA ARG A 136 3.77 -31.26 35.77
C ARG A 136 5.30 -30.98 35.86
N GLU A 137 5.62 -29.93 36.64
CA GLU A 137 6.85 -29.67 37.44
C GLU A 137 8.18 -29.20 36.77
N GLY A 138 8.41 -27.88 36.80
CA GLY A 138 9.52 -27.23 37.54
C GLY A 138 10.96 -27.15 36.95
N LYS A 139 11.24 -26.13 36.12
CA LYS A 139 12.38 -25.15 36.21
C LYS A 139 12.52 -24.33 34.91
N PRO A 140 13.07 -23.09 34.95
CA PRO A 140 13.07 -22.19 33.81
C PRO A 140 14.35 -22.36 32.98
N ASP A 141 14.22 -22.74 31.71
CA ASP A 141 15.33 -22.62 30.75
C ASP A 141 14.88 -21.83 29.51
N SER A 142 15.65 -20.78 29.26
CA SER A 142 15.63 -19.91 28.10
C SER A 142 15.93 -20.68 26.82
N ASN A 143 15.01 -20.69 25.85
CA ASN A 143 15.32 -21.08 24.48
C ASN A 143 14.55 -20.20 23.49
N GLU A 144 15.25 -19.22 22.92
CA GLU A 144 14.89 -18.60 21.65
C GLU A 144 15.03 -19.66 20.54
N GLU A 145 13.92 -20.13 19.98
CA GLU A 145 13.95 -21.00 18.80
C GLU A 145 14.49 -20.22 17.58
N ARG A 146 15.80 -20.35 17.34
CA ARG A 146 16.44 -20.00 16.07
C ARG A 146 15.85 -20.88 14.95
N LEU A 147 14.98 -20.31 14.12
CA LEU A 147 14.61 -20.91 12.84
C LEU A 147 15.85 -21.01 11.96
N GLU A 148 16.32 -22.24 11.71
CA GLU A 148 17.44 -22.56 10.83
C GLU A 148 17.16 -22.12 9.39
N ILE A 149 17.61 -20.92 9.03
CA ILE A 149 17.71 -20.47 7.65
C ILE A 149 19.10 -20.89 7.18
N GLY A 150 19.18 -21.90 6.32
CA GLY A 150 20.42 -22.32 5.68
C GLY A 150 21.11 -21.14 4.98
N GLU A 151 22.43 -21.13 4.99
CA GLU A 151 23.28 -20.11 4.37
C GLU A 151 23.21 -20.13 2.83
N ASP A 152 22.04 -19.84 2.27
CA ASP A 152 21.92 -19.59 0.84
C ASP A 152 22.33 -18.15 0.55
N SER A 153 23.49 -17.97 -0.10
CA SER A 153 23.96 -16.65 -0.56
C SER A 153 22.93 -15.92 -1.46
N ALA A 154 21.97 -16.66 -2.03
CA ALA A 154 20.86 -16.16 -2.83
C ALA A 154 19.74 -15.46 -2.02
N LEU A 155 19.77 -15.54 -0.69
CA LEU A 155 18.83 -14.84 0.20
C LEU A 155 19.25 -13.38 0.45
N HIS A 156 20.48 -12.99 0.14
CA HIS A 156 21.02 -11.67 0.42
C HIS A 156 20.61 -10.57 -0.58
N ASP A 157 20.10 -10.91 -1.77
CA ASP A 157 19.63 -9.90 -2.73
C ASP A 157 18.22 -9.41 -2.34
N ALA A 158 18.16 -8.23 -1.71
CA ALA A 158 16.92 -7.57 -1.31
C ALA A 158 15.92 -7.39 -2.48
N ARG A 159 16.43 -7.21 -3.71
CA ARG A 159 15.61 -6.96 -4.89
C ARG A 159 14.74 -8.15 -5.29
N ARG A 160 15.17 -9.38 -4.98
CA ARG A 160 14.37 -10.60 -5.21
C ARG A 160 13.07 -10.61 -4.42
N TRP A 161 13.03 -9.87 -3.32
CA TRP A 161 11.88 -9.78 -2.42
C TRP A 161 10.99 -8.57 -2.70
N ILE A 162 11.25 -7.84 -3.79
CA ILE A 162 10.43 -6.72 -4.26
C ILE A 162 9.43 -7.24 -5.28
N ARG A 163 8.15 -7.03 -5.01
CA ARG A 163 7.05 -7.30 -5.94
C ARG A 163 6.29 -6.01 -6.23
N VAL A 164 6.16 -5.67 -7.50
CA VAL A 164 5.27 -4.61 -7.97
C VAL A 164 3.90 -5.25 -8.23
N VAL A 165 2.84 -4.68 -7.64
CA VAL A 165 1.46 -5.17 -7.75
C VAL A 165 0.61 -4.10 -8.42
N SER A 166 0.16 -4.40 -9.64
CA SER A 166 -0.77 -3.55 -10.38
C SER A 166 -2.13 -3.50 -9.68
N ALA A 167 -2.82 -2.36 -9.77
CA ALA A 167 -4.18 -2.13 -9.30
C ALA A 167 -5.15 -3.22 -9.78
N PHE A 168 -4.97 -3.70 -11.01
CA PHE A 168 -5.87 -4.69 -11.62
C PHE A 168 -5.59 -6.13 -11.14
N GLU A 169 -4.45 -6.35 -10.48
CA GLU A 169 -4.02 -7.65 -9.93
C GLU A 169 -4.25 -7.78 -8.43
N GLN A 170 -4.58 -6.67 -7.75
CA GLN A 170 -4.76 -6.66 -6.30
C GLN A 170 -6.00 -7.46 -5.87
N ASN A 171 -5.89 -8.08 -4.69
CA ASN A 171 -7.04 -8.63 -3.99
C ASN A 171 -8.06 -7.52 -3.72
N ARG A 172 -9.36 -7.88 -3.71
CA ARG A 172 -10.46 -6.96 -3.42
C ARG A 172 -11.11 -7.32 -2.08
N PRO A 173 -10.53 -6.88 -0.95
CA PRO A 173 -11.12 -7.08 0.37
C PRO A 173 -12.32 -6.15 0.57
N VAL A 174 -13.41 -6.69 1.10
CA VAL A 174 -14.60 -5.93 1.51
C VAL A 174 -14.93 -6.24 2.95
N TYR A 175 -15.15 -5.20 3.75
CA TYR A 175 -15.47 -5.36 5.15
C TYR A 175 -16.92 -5.79 5.34
N ASN A 176 -17.11 -6.95 5.96
CA ASN A 176 -18.41 -7.48 6.31
C ASN A 176 -18.78 -7.05 7.73
N VAL A 177 -19.74 -6.12 7.84
CA VAL A 177 -20.18 -5.54 9.12
C VAL A 177 -20.72 -6.61 10.08
N ASN A 178 -21.41 -7.64 9.57
CA ASN A 178 -22.00 -8.70 10.38
C ASN A 178 -20.94 -9.63 10.97
N LYS A 179 -19.97 -10.03 10.14
CA LYS A 179 -18.85 -10.90 10.57
C LYS A 179 -17.74 -10.14 11.30
N LYS A 180 -17.77 -8.81 11.26
CA LYS A 180 -16.69 -7.92 11.71
C LYS A 180 -15.32 -8.32 11.17
N ASN A 181 -15.26 -8.74 9.91
CA ASN A 181 -14.05 -9.22 9.24
C ASN A 181 -14.10 -8.90 7.74
N PHE A 182 -12.95 -8.96 7.07
CA PHE A 182 -12.87 -8.81 5.61
C PHE A 182 -13.13 -10.13 4.89
N ASP A 183 -14.02 -10.09 3.91
CA ASP A 183 -14.22 -11.14 2.92
C ASP A 183 -13.48 -10.73 1.63
N ILE A 184 -12.78 -11.66 0.97
CA ILE A 184 -12.13 -11.40 -0.32
C ILE A 184 -13.11 -11.70 -1.46
N ILE A 185 -13.38 -10.72 -2.31
CA ILE A 185 -14.21 -10.91 -3.50
C ILE A 185 -13.46 -11.77 -4.51
N THR A 186 -14.05 -12.92 -4.85
CA THR A 186 -13.52 -13.86 -5.85
C THR A 186 -14.11 -13.65 -7.25
N THR A 187 -15.25 -12.95 -7.36
CA THR A 187 -15.88 -12.66 -8.66
C THR A 187 -14.98 -11.74 -9.48
N PRO A 188 -14.76 -12.03 -10.78
CA PRO A 188 -13.92 -11.18 -11.62
C PRO A 188 -14.52 -9.78 -11.72
N PRO A 189 -13.68 -8.73 -11.72
CA PRO A 189 -14.14 -7.35 -11.84
C PRO A 189 -14.63 -7.05 -13.26
N SER A 190 -15.61 -6.16 -13.38
CA SER A 190 -16.14 -5.64 -14.64
C SER A 190 -15.83 -4.15 -14.77
N LEU A 191 -15.59 -3.70 -16.01
CA LEU A 191 -15.52 -2.26 -16.33
C LEU A 191 -16.91 -1.61 -16.32
N PHE A 192 -17.97 -2.40 -16.52
CA PHE A 192 -19.37 -1.95 -16.54
C PHE A 192 -20.18 -2.74 -15.50
N PRO A 193 -19.95 -2.52 -14.20
CA PRO A 193 -20.73 -3.17 -13.15
C PRO A 193 -22.14 -2.58 -13.04
N SER A 194 -23.03 -3.27 -12.34
CA SER A 194 -24.40 -2.81 -12.10
C SER A 194 -24.43 -1.52 -11.25
N ALA A 195 -25.51 -0.75 -11.37
CA ALA A 195 -25.70 0.48 -10.62
C ALA A 195 -25.65 0.29 -9.09
N SER A 196 -26.01 -0.90 -8.59
CA SER A 196 -25.88 -1.23 -7.16
C SER A 196 -24.44 -1.15 -6.67
N GLN A 197 -23.46 -1.42 -7.54
CA GLN A 197 -22.06 -1.37 -7.17
C GLN A 197 -21.58 0.04 -6.89
N ARG A 198 -22.13 1.04 -7.59
CA ARG A 198 -21.87 2.45 -7.28
C ARG A 198 -22.25 2.80 -5.84
N ALA A 199 -23.39 2.31 -5.36
CA ALA A 199 -23.83 2.51 -3.98
C ALA A 199 -22.94 1.76 -2.98
N ASN A 200 -22.49 0.55 -3.34
CA ASN A 200 -21.60 -0.24 -2.50
C ASN A 200 -20.27 0.46 -2.20
N ILE A 201 -19.69 1.19 -3.16
CA ILE A 201 -18.43 1.93 -2.93
C ILE A 201 -18.55 2.88 -1.73
N PHE A 202 -19.62 3.68 -1.68
CA PHE A 202 -19.81 4.64 -0.58
C PHE A 202 -20.12 3.93 0.74
N ARG A 203 -20.89 2.84 0.68
CA ARG A 203 -21.21 2.02 1.85
C ARG A 203 -19.96 1.35 2.42
N ASP A 204 -19.10 0.80 1.57
CA ASP A 204 -17.88 0.12 1.98
C ASP A 204 -16.88 1.11 2.58
N ARG A 205 -16.73 2.31 1.97
CA ARG A 205 -15.95 3.41 2.55
C ARG A 205 -16.46 3.81 3.94
N TYR A 206 -17.77 3.98 4.09
CA TYR A 206 -18.39 4.30 5.38
C TYR A 206 -18.14 3.20 6.42
N ASN A 207 -18.42 1.94 6.07
CA ASN A 207 -18.26 0.81 6.97
C ASN A 207 -16.81 0.64 7.43
N LEU A 208 -15.83 0.86 6.54
CA LEU A 208 -14.42 0.76 6.87
C LEU A 208 -13.97 1.86 7.85
N ILE A 209 -14.41 3.11 7.65
CA ILE A 209 -14.09 4.19 8.57
C ILE A 209 -14.84 4.01 9.89
N TYR A 210 -16.10 3.56 9.84
CA TYR A 210 -16.91 3.32 11.03
C TYR A 210 -16.32 2.21 11.91
N GLN A 211 -15.88 1.08 11.34
CA GLN A 211 -15.22 0.04 12.15
C GLN A 211 -13.92 0.52 12.79
N ARG A 212 -13.15 1.34 12.06
CA ARG A 212 -11.90 1.94 12.56
C ARG A 212 -12.18 2.88 13.72
N LEU A 213 -13.24 3.68 13.61
CA LEU A 213 -13.69 4.59 14.65
C LEU A 213 -14.08 3.84 15.92
N LEU A 214 -14.84 2.75 15.79
CA LEU A 214 -15.26 1.93 16.93
C LEU A 214 -14.11 1.19 17.63
N ARG A 215 -12.96 1.02 16.95
CA ARG A 215 -11.74 0.45 17.54
C ARG A 215 -10.90 1.48 18.27
N ASN A 216 -11.11 2.78 18.02
CA ASN A 216 -10.43 3.83 18.75
C ASN A 216 -10.96 3.94 20.19
N GLU A 217 -10.06 4.01 21.17
CA GLU A 217 -10.37 4.07 22.61
C GLU A 217 -11.34 5.21 22.97
N ALA A 218 -11.26 6.35 22.28
CA ALA A 218 -12.14 7.50 22.50
C ALA A 218 -13.63 7.20 22.23
N PHE A 219 -13.94 6.14 21.47
CA PHE A 219 -15.30 5.71 21.13
C PHE A 219 -15.71 4.41 21.84
N GLN A 220 -14.82 3.83 22.67
CA GLN A 220 -15.12 2.67 23.48
C GLN A 220 -15.74 3.09 24.82
N ILE A 221 -16.79 2.40 25.26
CA ILE A 221 -17.39 2.64 26.58
C ILE A 221 -16.58 1.85 27.62
N PRO A 222 -16.00 2.49 28.66
CA PRO A 222 -15.29 1.77 29.71
C PRO A 222 -16.23 0.77 30.42
N LEU A 223 -15.86 -0.51 30.45
CA LEU A 223 -16.68 -1.59 31.01
C LEU A 223 -16.60 -1.73 32.54
N GLN A 224 -15.97 -0.78 33.25
CA GLN A 224 -15.84 -0.81 34.72
C GLN A 224 -16.12 0.55 35.35
N GLN A 225 -17.29 0.70 35.99
CA GLN A 225 -17.46 1.65 37.09
C GLN A 225 -17.16 0.89 38.39
N SER A 226 -15.89 0.81 38.77
CA SER A 226 -15.52 0.49 40.16
C SER A 226 -15.59 1.78 40.98
N ASN A 227 -16.32 1.75 42.09
CA ASN A 227 -16.52 2.86 43.03
C ASN A 227 -15.20 3.35 43.63
N SER A 228 -14.46 4.18 42.88
CA SER A 228 -13.36 4.97 43.41
C SER A 228 -13.55 6.42 42.98
N SER A 229 -13.89 7.26 43.95
CA SER A 229 -13.94 8.70 43.83
C SER A 229 -12.55 9.24 43.46
N HIS A 230 -12.50 10.06 42.39
CA HIS A 230 -11.35 10.83 41.86
C HIS A 230 -10.51 10.18 40.75
N SER A 231 -11.11 9.98 39.57
CA SER A 231 -10.37 10.10 38.31
C SER A 231 -11.23 10.83 37.27
N SER A 232 -10.60 11.68 36.46
CA SER A 232 -11.22 12.50 35.41
C SER A 232 -12.15 11.65 34.54
N ALA A 233 -13.43 12.04 34.45
CA ALA A 233 -14.41 11.37 33.61
C ALA A 233 -13.91 11.26 32.16
N SER A 234 -13.43 10.08 31.78
CA SER A 234 -13.17 9.73 30.38
C SER A 234 -14.51 9.81 29.64
N ARG A 235 -14.73 10.91 28.90
CA ARG A 235 -15.92 11.09 28.07
C ARG A 235 -15.73 10.23 26.83
N SER A 236 -16.47 9.13 26.73
CA SER A 236 -16.56 8.37 25.49
C SER A 236 -17.48 9.09 24.50
N TYR A 237 -17.01 9.22 23.26
CA TYR A 237 -17.82 9.78 22.19
C TYR A 237 -18.80 8.73 21.68
N LYS A 238 -20.07 9.12 21.50
CA LYS A 238 -21.11 8.26 20.94
C LYS A 238 -21.58 8.80 19.60
N VAL A 239 -21.34 8.04 18.54
CA VAL A 239 -21.86 8.34 17.20
C VAL A 239 -23.36 8.09 17.16
N THR A 240 -24.12 9.06 16.65
CA THR A 240 -25.56 8.97 16.42
C THR A 240 -25.81 8.83 14.91
N SER A 241 -26.64 7.88 14.50
CA SER A 241 -27.08 7.79 13.09
C SER A 241 -28.09 8.87 12.76
N ILE A 242 -28.15 9.30 11.50
CA ILE A 242 -29.00 10.39 11.04
C ILE A 242 -30.49 10.09 11.28
N ALA A 243 -30.94 8.86 11.04
CA ALA A 243 -32.32 8.44 11.33
C ALA A 243 -32.73 8.60 12.82
N ASN A 244 -31.77 8.58 13.76
CA ASN A 244 -32.03 8.71 15.19
C ASN A 244 -32.13 10.18 15.66
N LEU A 245 -32.02 11.15 14.75
CA LEU A 245 -32.23 12.58 15.03
C LEU A 245 -33.72 12.95 15.04
N LEU A 246 -34.55 12.20 14.32
CA LEU A 246 -35.99 12.42 14.24
C LEU A 246 -36.62 12.47 15.64
N GLY A 247 -37.39 13.53 15.91
CA GLY A 247 -38.04 13.75 17.21
C GLY A 247 -37.11 14.19 18.35
N ARG A 248 -35.84 14.51 18.06
CA ARG A 248 -34.85 14.98 19.05
C ARG A 248 -34.37 16.41 18.76
N SER A 249 -35.30 17.32 18.48
CA SER A 249 -34.97 18.72 18.22
C SER A 249 -34.32 19.36 19.47
N GLY A 250 -33.22 20.09 19.27
CA GLY A 250 -32.49 20.80 20.31
C GLY A 250 -31.42 20.01 21.07
N THR A 251 -31.21 18.73 20.77
CA THR A 251 -30.15 17.92 21.42
C THR A 251 -28.85 17.87 20.60
N SER A 252 -27.72 17.77 21.31
CA SER A 252 -26.38 17.67 20.71
C SER A 252 -26.09 16.23 20.28
N HIS A 253 -25.53 16.06 19.09
CA HIS A 253 -25.17 14.78 18.52
C HIS A 253 -23.84 14.85 17.79
N LEU A 254 -23.10 13.74 17.83
CA LEU A 254 -21.93 13.52 16.97
C LEU A 254 -22.34 12.62 15.81
N LEU A 255 -22.25 13.14 14.59
CA LEU A 255 -22.56 12.41 13.36
C LEU A 255 -21.28 11.97 12.67
N LEU A 256 -21.28 10.74 12.14
CA LEU A 256 -20.31 10.30 11.14
C LEU A 256 -21.04 10.24 9.81
N GLY A 257 -20.51 10.88 8.76
CA GLY A 257 -21.14 10.79 7.45
C GLY A 257 -20.33 11.41 6.33
N LEU A 258 -20.77 11.14 5.11
CA LEU A 258 -20.21 11.66 3.87
C LEU A 258 -20.72 13.08 3.64
N LEU A 259 -19.80 14.04 3.47
CA LEU A 259 -20.15 15.38 3.00
C LEU A 259 -20.58 15.32 1.53
N ALA A 260 -21.74 15.88 1.24
CA ALA A 260 -22.30 15.94 -0.11
C ALA A 260 -22.94 17.31 -0.36
N VAL A 261 -23.07 17.67 -1.63
CA VAL A 261 -23.85 18.83 -2.05
C VAL A 261 -25.18 18.31 -2.60
N SER A 262 -26.28 18.77 -2.01
CA SER A 262 -27.63 18.44 -2.46
C SER A 262 -27.91 19.01 -3.85
N PRO A 263 -28.92 18.49 -4.59
CA PRO A 263 -29.31 19.06 -5.87
C PRO A 263 -29.72 20.55 -5.81
N ALA A 264 -30.12 21.04 -4.62
CA ALA A 264 -30.43 22.45 -4.37
C ALA A 264 -29.18 23.32 -4.16
N GLY A 265 -27.98 22.74 -4.15
CA GLY A 265 -26.72 23.43 -3.89
C GLY A 265 -26.37 23.58 -2.41
N GLU A 266 -27.22 23.08 -1.50
CA GLU A 266 -26.95 23.12 -0.05
C GLU A 266 -26.02 21.99 0.37
N LEU A 267 -25.15 22.27 1.35
CA LEU A 267 -24.28 21.27 1.96
C LEU A 267 -25.10 20.32 2.84
N SER A 268 -24.88 19.02 2.70
CA SER A 268 -25.55 17.97 3.47
C SER A 268 -24.55 16.93 3.96
N ILE A 269 -24.90 16.21 5.02
CA ILE A 269 -24.19 15.01 5.47
C ILE A 269 -25.09 13.79 5.26
N SER A 270 -24.50 12.69 4.78
CA SER A 270 -25.21 11.44 4.49
C SER A 270 -24.54 10.25 5.16
N ASP A 271 -25.34 9.40 5.80
CA ASP A 271 -24.93 8.09 6.33
C ASP A 271 -25.79 6.99 5.66
N PRO A 272 -25.59 5.69 5.95
CA PRO A 272 -26.43 4.63 5.39
C PRO A 272 -27.92 4.69 5.78
N THR A 273 -28.29 5.52 6.76
CA THR A 273 -29.65 5.64 7.30
C THR A 273 -30.44 6.82 6.73
N GLY A 274 -29.77 7.85 6.24
CA GLY A 274 -30.41 9.01 5.62
C GLY A 274 -29.46 10.17 5.36
N SER A 275 -30.02 11.31 4.95
CA SER A 275 -29.29 12.56 4.72
C SER A 275 -29.94 13.73 5.45
N ILE A 276 -29.14 14.71 5.89
CA ILE A 276 -29.61 15.94 6.53
C ILE A 276 -28.78 17.14 6.06
N THR A 277 -29.41 18.31 5.92
CA THR A 277 -28.75 19.57 5.53
C THR A 277 -27.91 20.12 6.68
N LEU A 278 -26.77 20.71 6.35
CA LEU A 278 -25.82 21.27 7.31
C LEU A 278 -25.87 22.79 7.32
N ASP A 279 -25.97 23.38 8.51
CA ASP A 279 -25.67 24.79 8.73
C ASP A 279 -24.26 24.92 9.35
N ILE A 280 -23.31 25.39 8.55
CA ILE A 280 -21.90 25.52 8.93
C ILE A 280 -21.50 26.96 9.28
N ARG A 281 -22.46 27.88 9.42
CA ARG A 281 -22.18 29.31 9.62
C ARG A 281 -21.28 29.60 10.83
N ASP A 282 -21.39 28.79 11.88
CA ASP A 282 -20.61 28.92 13.12
C ASP A 282 -19.71 27.70 13.39
N ALA A 283 -19.56 26.82 12.39
CA ALA A 283 -18.77 25.61 12.48
C ALA A 283 -17.27 25.89 12.52
N ARG A 284 -16.56 25.08 13.31
CA ARG A 284 -15.09 25.14 13.44
C ARG A 284 -14.44 23.86 12.93
N ALA A 285 -13.34 23.99 12.22
CA ALA A 285 -12.52 22.85 11.83
C ALA A 285 -11.63 22.41 13.01
N VAL A 286 -11.55 21.10 13.25
CA VAL A 286 -10.69 20.51 14.27
C VAL A 286 -9.76 19.46 13.62
N PRO A 287 -8.43 19.65 13.65
CA PRO A 287 -7.70 20.84 14.12
C PRO A 287 -7.89 22.05 13.19
N GLU A 288 -7.72 23.27 13.71
CA GLU A 288 -7.77 24.50 12.92
C GLU A 288 -6.66 24.52 11.86
N ASP A 289 -7.03 24.81 10.62
CA ASP A 289 -6.17 24.80 9.41
C ASP A 289 -5.33 23.52 9.17
N GLY A 290 -5.53 22.45 9.95
CA GLY A 290 -4.70 21.24 9.88
C GLY A 290 -5.19 20.19 8.88
N ALA A 291 -6.37 20.35 8.28
CA ALA A 291 -6.86 19.47 7.21
C ALA A 291 -7.78 20.23 6.23
N TRP A 292 -7.94 19.68 5.02
CA TRP A 292 -8.98 20.11 4.08
C TRP A 292 -10.26 19.30 4.28
N PHE A 293 -11.40 19.93 4.06
CA PHE A 293 -12.71 19.29 4.06
C PHE A 293 -13.40 19.60 2.73
N THR A 294 -13.73 18.57 1.97
CA THR A 294 -14.39 18.70 0.66
C THR A 294 -15.62 17.80 0.62
N PRO A 295 -16.62 18.08 -0.23
CA PRO A 295 -17.60 17.06 -0.60
C PRO A 295 -16.91 15.78 -1.06
N GLY A 296 -17.48 14.61 -0.76
CA GLY A 296 -16.87 13.30 -1.02
C GLY A 296 -16.02 12.73 0.13
N MET A 297 -15.73 13.52 1.16
CA MET A 297 -15.04 13.09 2.38
C MET A 297 -16.04 12.60 3.44
N ILE A 298 -15.60 11.63 4.24
CA ILE A 298 -16.34 11.19 5.44
C ILE A 298 -15.79 11.97 6.63
N VAL A 299 -16.66 12.61 7.40
CA VAL A 299 -16.28 13.50 8.50
C VAL A 299 -17.07 13.18 9.76
N LEU A 300 -16.52 13.63 10.89
CA LEU A 300 -17.21 13.73 12.16
C LEU A 300 -17.75 15.16 12.30
N ALA A 301 -19.06 15.31 12.51
CA ALA A 301 -19.71 16.59 12.74
C ALA A 301 -20.40 16.58 14.11
N ASP A 302 -19.95 17.43 15.01
CA ASP A 302 -20.60 17.70 16.29
C ASP A 302 -21.50 18.92 16.15
N GLY A 303 -22.73 18.84 16.65
CA GLY A 303 -23.72 19.88 16.46
C GLY A 303 -25.07 19.58 17.07
N VAL A 304 -26.02 20.48 16.83
CA VAL A 304 -27.38 20.41 17.37
C VAL A 304 -28.36 20.26 16.21
N TYR A 305 -29.25 19.27 16.32
CA TYR A 305 -30.35 19.12 15.36
C TYR A 305 -31.45 20.14 15.66
N ARG A 306 -31.91 20.87 14.63
CA ARG A 306 -33.10 21.71 14.70
C ARG A 306 -34.10 21.29 13.65
N GLU A 307 -35.28 20.93 14.11
CA GLU A 307 -36.42 20.69 13.23
C GLU A 307 -36.89 22.03 12.63
N GLU A 308 -37.15 22.04 11.32
CA GLU A 308 -37.69 23.20 10.61
C GLU A 308 -39.17 22.91 10.34
N GLU A 309 -40.06 23.81 10.75
CA GLU A 309 -41.50 23.67 10.50
C GLU A 309 -41.78 23.84 9.00
N VAL A 310 -41.72 22.75 8.24
CA VAL A 310 -42.23 22.76 6.86
C VAL A 310 -43.72 22.46 6.90
N VAL A 311 -44.49 23.38 6.32
CA VAL A 311 -45.95 23.33 6.14
C VAL A 311 -46.38 21.97 5.59
N SER A 312 -47.19 21.25 6.37
CA SER A 312 -48.08 20.15 6.00
C SER A 312 -47.54 19.06 5.06
N GLY A 313 -47.15 17.92 5.63
CA GLY A 313 -47.51 16.61 5.07
C GLY A 313 -46.43 15.73 4.45
N SER A 314 -45.14 16.08 4.53
CA SER A 314 -44.08 15.17 4.07
C SER A 314 -42.83 15.29 4.93
N THR A 315 -42.71 14.45 5.95
CA THR A 315 -41.50 14.31 6.78
C THR A 315 -40.34 13.62 6.04
N LEU A 316 -40.61 13.14 4.82
CA LEU A 316 -39.66 12.51 3.91
C LEU A 316 -39.87 13.11 2.51
N THR A 317 -39.20 14.21 2.20
CA THR A 317 -39.13 14.67 0.81
C THR A 317 -38.32 13.63 0.02
N GLY A 318 -38.99 12.83 -0.81
CA GLY A 318 -38.39 11.77 -1.62
C GLY A 318 -37.39 12.23 -2.70
N SER A 319 -36.93 13.48 -2.66
CA SER A 319 -36.07 14.09 -3.67
C SER A 319 -34.58 14.16 -3.28
N GLY A 320 -34.18 13.70 -2.09
CA GLY A 320 -32.80 13.85 -1.63
C GLY A 320 -32.16 12.57 -1.08
N GLY A 321 -31.11 12.11 -1.75
CA GLY A 321 -30.10 11.20 -1.22
C GLY A 321 -30.49 9.73 -0.99
N VAL A 322 -29.48 8.93 -0.66
CA VAL A 322 -29.64 7.52 -0.24
C VAL A 322 -30.23 7.50 1.17
N GLY A 323 -31.35 6.79 1.38
CA GLY A 323 -32.02 6.68 2.69
C GLY A 323 -33.09 7.75 2.98
N GLY A 324 -33.32 8.69 2.05
CA GLY A 324 -34.26 9.80 2.24
C GLY A 324 -33.63 10.99 2.98
N THR A 325 -34.21 12.17 2.77
CA THR A 325 -33.80 13.39 3.47
C THR A 325 -34.70 13.61 4.67
N ILE A 326 -34.08 13.76 5.84
CA ILE A 326 -34.77 14.14 7.07
C ILE A 326 -35.01 15.65 7.04
N GLY A 327 -36.22 16.08 7.39
CA GLY A 327 -36.55 17.50 7.53
C GLY A 327 -35.73 18.19 8.64
N GLY A 328 -35.61 19.51 8.57
CA GLY A 328 -34.79 20.28 9.51
C GLY A 328 -33.35 20.50 9.06
N LYS A 329 -32.55 21.11 9.94
CA LYS A 329 -31.15 21.50 9.71
C LYS A 329 -30.28 21.04 10.88
N PHE A 330 -29.09 20.54 10.57
CA PHE A 330 -28.08 20.23 11.58
C PHE A 330 -27.10 21.40 11.71
N ILE A 331 -27.14 22.09 12.85
CA ILE A 331 -26.27 23.25 13.12
C ILE A 331 -24.96 22.71 13.66
N VAL A 332 -23.91 22.85 12.86
CA VAL A 332 -22.60 22.28 13.13
C VAL A 332 -21.80 23.21 14.04
N ALA A 333 -21.34 22.69 15.18
CA ALA A 333 -20.44 23.37 16.09
C ALA A 333 -18.97 23.11 15.71
N SER A 334 -18.63 21.84 15.43
CA SER A 334 -17.29 21.46 14.99
C SER A 334 -17.28 20.33 13.97
N VAL A 335 -16.28 20.34 13.09
CA VAL A 335 -16.04 19.33 12.06
C VAL A 335 -14.62 18.81 12.19
N GLY A 336 -14.46 17.49 12.22
CA GLY A 336 -13.16 16.82 12.25
C GLY A 336 -13.09 15.67 11.26
N GLY A 337 -11.87 15.35 10.82
CA GLY A 337 -11.61 14.12 10.08
C GLY A 337 -11.72 12.89 11.00
N PRO A 338 -12.04 11.71 10.48
CA PRO A 338 -11.99 10.48 11.26
C PRO A 338 -10.52 10.18 11.63
N PRO A 339 -10.24 9.73 12.86
CA PRO A 339 -8.87 9.44 13.28
C PRO A 339 -8.25 8.35 12.40
N CYS A 340 -6.98 8.54 12.04
CA CYS A 340 -6.20 7.53 11.32
C CYS A 340 -5.80 6.40 12.29
N GLU A 341 -5.67 5.17 11.77
CA GLU A 341 -5.26 4.00 12.54
C GLU A 341 -3.89 3.54 12.06
N ARG A 342 -2.94 3.38 12.97
CA ARG A 342 -1.59 2.90 12.66
C ARG A 342 -1.63 1.49 12.07
N ARG A 343 -0.75 1.22 11.11
CA ARG A 343 -0.64 -0.08 10.43
C ARG A 343 -0.52 -1.25 11.40
N GLU A 344 0.32 -1.11 12.43
CA GLU A 344 0.57 -2.15 13.44
C GLU A 344 -0.67 -2.55 14.24
N VAL A 345 -1.58 -1.60 14.49
CA VAL A 345 -2.87 -1.82 15.14
C VAL A 345 -3.83 -2.52 14.18
N SER A 346 -3.93 -2.05 12.93
CA SER A 346 -4.75 -2.70 11.89
C SER A 346 -4.33 -4.14 11.62
N SER A 347 -3.03 -4.42 11.54
CA SER A 347 -2.50 -5.77 11.29
C SER A 347 -2.45 -6.64 12.54
N GLY A 348 -2.66 -6.09 13.74
CA GLY A 348 -2.46 -6.82 15.01
C GLY A 348 -1.02 -7.29 15.18
N ALA A 349 -0.07 -6.52 14.67
CA ALA A 349 1.37 -6.75 14.74
C ALA A 349 2.01 -6.06 15.96
N ALA A 350 1.28 -5.15 16.63
CA ALA A 350 1.69 -4.52 17.87
C ALA A 350 1.74 -5.56 19.00
N HIS A 351 2.90 -6.20 19.15
CA HIS A 351 3.28 -6.95 20.34
C HIS A 351 4.63 -6.45 20.83
N HIS A 352 4.60 -5.51 21.77
CA HIS A 352 5.68 -5.34 22.73
C HIS A 352 5.12 -5.48 24.15
N ARG A 353 5.44 -6.64 24.75
CA ARG A 353 5.60 -6.88 26.20
C ARG A 353 4.54 -6.27 27.13
N VAL A 354 3.43 -6.99 27.30
CA VAL A 354 2.78 -7.02 28.62
C VAL A 354 3.38 -8.21 29.36
N ALA A 355 3.92 -7.96 30.55
CA ALA A 355 4.66 -8.90 31.38
C ALA A 355 3.77 -9.95 32.09
N ASP A 356 2.52 -10.13 31.63
CA ASP A 356 1.58 -11.03 32.25
C ASP A 356 0.93 -11.88 31.16
N GLY A 357 0.93 -13.20 31.37
CA GLY A 357 0.68 -14.23 30.36
C GLY A 357 -0.76 -14.35 29.85
N ASP A 358 -1.51 -13.25 29.78
CA ASP A 358 -2.84 -13.22 29.22
C ASP A 358 -2.78 -12.78 27.74
N MET A 359 -2.97 -13.74 26.82
CA MET A 359 -3.11 -13.45 25.40
C MET A 359 -4.48 -12.83 25.15
N THR A 360 -4.63 -11.52 25.37
CA THR A 360 -5.74 -10.78 24.80
C THR A 360 -5.54 -10.71 23.29
N VAL A 361 -6.42 -11.38 22.54
CA VAL A 361 -6.51 -11.27 21.08
C VAL A 361 -7.08 -9.89 20.75
N GLU A 362 -6.26 -8.85 20.92
CA GLU A 362 -6.69 -7.48 20.68
C GLU A 362 -6.63 -7.18 19.17
N GLY A 363 -7.74 -7.53 18.51
CA GLY A 363 -8.40 -6.65 17.56
C GLY A 363 -7.65 -6.20 16.30
N GLY A 364 -6.96 -7.08 15.55
CA GLY A 364 -6.36 -6.72 14.24
C GLY A 364 -6.58 -7.76 13.14
N PHE A 365 -6.61 -7.33 11.86
CA PHE A 365 -6.90 -8.13 10.67
C PHE A 365 -5.65 -8.83 10.07
N GLY A 366 -4.72 -9.26 10.92
CA GLY A 366 -3.43 -9.81 10.47
C GLY A 366 -3.50 -11.10 9.66
N TRP A 367 -4.65 -11.78 9.62
CA TRP A 367 -4.86 -12.97 8.77
C TRP A 367 -5.32 -12.64 7.35
N VAL A 368 -5.81 -11.41 7.12
CA VAL A 368 -6.29 -10.95 5.82
C VAL A 368 -5.10 -10.65 4.91
N ASP A 369 -5.15 -11.14 3.68
CA ASP A 369 -4.19 -10.80 2.64
C ASP A 369 -4.76 -9.70 1.74
N PHE A 370 -4.43 -8.45 2.07
CA PHE A 370 -4.91 -7.28 1.36
C PHE A 370 -4.31 -7.12 -0.05
N LEU A 371 -3.11 -7.66 -0.29
CA LEU A 371 -2.34 -7.41 -1.52
C LEU A 371 -2.14 -8.64 -2.42
N GLY A 372 -2.36 -9.85 -1.91
CA GLY A 372 -2.05 -11.09 -2.62
C GLY A 372 -0.60 -11.55 -2.46
N VAL A 373 0.11 -11.05 -1.43
CA VAL A 373 1.50 -11.43 -1.11
C VAL A 373 1.62 -12.26 0.17
N GLY A 374 0.47 -12.68 0.71
CA GLY A 374 0.32 -13.37 1.98
C GLY A 374 0.03 -12.40 3.13
N SER A 375 -0.62 -12.92 4.16
CA SER A 375 -1.03 -12.12 5.31
C SER A 375 0.07 -11.96 6.35
N GLU A 376 -0.05 -10.91 7.18
CA GLU A 376 0.97 -10.54 8.16
C GLU A 376 1.23 -11.66 9.19
N ARG A 377 0.18 -12.32 9.69
CA ARG A 377 0.31 -13.42 10.64
C ARG A 377 0.89 -14.69 10.01
N SER A 378 0.73 -14.88 8.70
CA SER A 378 1.18 -16.10 8.03
C SER A 378 2.60 -16.01 7.49
N ARG A 379 2.96 -14.91 6.83
CA ARG A 379 4.28 -14.73 6.20
C ARG A 379 5.14 -13.67 6.86
N GLY A 380 4.54 -12.74 7.62
CA GLY A 380 5.24 -11.61 8.23
C GLY A 380 6.46 -12.00 9.06
N PRO A 381 6.39 -12.97 10.02
CA PRO A 381 7.54 -13.34 10.83
C PRO A 381 8.76 -13.80 10.00
N ARG A 382 8.52 -14.68 9.03
CA ARG A 382 9.56 -15.17 8.11
C ARG A 382 10.13 -14.04 7.26
N MET A 383 9.27 -13.17 6.74
CA MET A 383 9.69 -12.06 5.89
C MET A 383 10.50 -11.00 6.67
N ARG A 384 10.14 -10.69 7.92
CA ARG A 384 10.94 -9.80 8.80
C ARG A 384 12.32 -10.38 9.09
N GLN A 385 12.43 -11.70 9.24
CA GLN A 385 13.74 -12.35 9.39
C GLN A 385 14.58 -12.18 8.12
N ILE A 386 13.98 -12.34 6.94
CA ILE A 386 14.65 -12.09 5.65
C ILE A 386 15.03 -10.62 5.50
N GLU A 387 14.15 -9.68 5.84
CA GLU A 387 14.43 -8.23 5.84
C GLU A 387 15.65 -7.91 6.72
N LYS A 388 15.72 -8.48 7.93
CA LYS A 388 16.89 -8.35 8.82
C LYS A 388 18.16 -8.92 8.18
N ILE A 389 18.08 -10.07 7.53
CA ILE A 389 19.23 -10.69 6.85
C ILE A 389 19.70 -9.86 5.64
N CYS A 390 18.77 -9.26 4.89
CA CYS A 390 19.08 -8.48 3.69
C CYS A 390 19.57 -7.08 4.01
N LEU A 391 18.99 -6.42 5.03
CA LEU A 391 19.19 -4.99 5.30
C LEU A 391 20.01 -4.69 6.56
N HIS A 392 20.09 -5.63 7.51
CA HIS A 392 20.63 -5.38 8.86
C HIS A 392 21.70 -6.39 9.31
N LYS A 393 22.24 -7.22 8.40
CA LYS A 393 23.29 -8.19 8.72
C LYS A 393 24.66 -7.50 8.76
N GLY A 394 25.39 -7.66 9.87
CA GLY A 394 26.79 -7.25 10.00
C GLY A 394 27.07 -6.12 11.00
N GLN A 395 28.36 -5.87 11.24
CA GLN A 395 28.84 -4.67 11.95
C GLN A 395 28.42 -3.39 11.20
N PRO A 396 28.35 -2.20 11.85
CA PRO A 396 27.92 -0.96 11.20
C PRO A 396 28.65 -0.66 9.87
N GLU A 397 29.93 -1.02 9.74
CA GLU A 397 30.72 -0.88 8.49
C GLU A 397 30.24 -1.76 7.33
N GLU A 398 29.63 -2.92 7.62
CA GLU A 398 29.04 -3.80 6.59
C GLU A 398 27.65 -3.30 6.16
N GLN A 399 26.94 -2.59 7.04
CA GLN A 399 25.62 -2.00 6.73
C GLN A 399 25.69 -0.85 5.73
N GLU A 400 26.84 -0.17 5.62
CA GLU A 400 27.09 0.81 4.55
C GLU A 400 27.24 0.16 3.18
N LYS A 401 27.60 -1.13 3.14
CA LYS A 401 27.79 -1.90 1.90
C LYS A 401 26.52 -2.58 1.40
N VAL A 402 25.35 -2.27 1.97
CA VAL A 402 24.07 -2.87 1.56
C VAL A 402 23.27 -1.91 0.67
N ARG A 403 22.80 -2.43 -0.46
CA ARG A 403 21.88 -1.72 -1.37
C ARG A 403 20.51 -1.54 -0.71
N LYS A 404 20.12 -0.30 -0.47
CA LYS A 404 18.89 0.03 0.29
C LYS A 404 18.07 1.19 -0.28
N GLN A 405 18.55 1.82 -1.36
CA GLN A 405 17.94 3.02 -1.92
C GLN A 405 16.92 2.71 -3.02
N ILE A 406 15.81 3.44 -3.01
CA ILE A 406 14.85 3.56 -4.10
C ILE A 406 14.84 5.02 -4.55
N VAL A 407 14.95 5.26 -5.85
CA VAL A 407 14.92 6.61 -6.44
C VAL A 407 13.55 6.84 -7.04
N VAL A 408 12.91 7.97 -6.70
CA VAL A 408 11.56 8.32 -7.16
C VAL A 408 11.60 9.68 -7.87
N MET A 409 11.12 9.71 -9.12
CA MET A 409 11.04 10.90 -9.96
C MET A 409 9.59 11.11 -10.40
N GLY A 410 9.06 12.32 -10.22
CA GLY A 410 7.69 12.70 -10.58
C GLY A 410 7.65 13.69 -11.75
N GLU A 411 6.56 13.69 -12.51
CA GLU A 411 6.39 14.54 -13.71
C GLU A 411 7.57 14.45 -14.67
N VAL A 412 7.87 13.22 -15.13
CA VAL A 412 8.95 12.98 -16.09
C VAL A 412 8.48 13.31 -17.51
N ASN A 413 8.31 14.61 -17.83
CA ASN A 413 7.82 15.08 -19.12
C ASN A 413 8.88 14.89 -20.23
N LEU A 414 8.74 13.85 -21.05
CA LEU A 414 9.72 13.44 -22.07
C LEU A 414 9.72 14.33 -23.34
N ASP A 415 8.64 15.08 -23.56
CA ASP A 415 8.51 16.09 -24.61
C ASP A 415 9.37 17.33 -24.36
N VAL A 416 9.80 17.55 -23.13
CA VAL A 416 10.71 18.63 -22.75
C VAL A 416 12.16 18.15 -22.86
N PRO A 417 12.98 18.68 -23.79
CA PRO A 417 14.38 18.22 -23.98
C PRO A 417 15.23 18.31 -22.71
N LYS A 418 14.96 19.31 -21.86
CA LYS A 418 15.64 19.47 -20.56
C LYS A 418 15.40 18.31 -19.61
N THR A 419 14.23 17.67 -19.64
CA THR A 419 13.94 16.49 -18.82
C THR A 419 14.86 15.34 -19.22
N VAL A 420 15.11 15.18 -20.51
CA VAL A 420 16.01 14.16 -21.05
C VAL A 420 17.47 14.42 -20.62
N GLU A 421 17.89 15.69 -20.59
CA GLU A 421 19.19 16.11 -20.04
C GLU A 421 19.28 15.87 -18.53
N ALA A 422 18.26 16.24 -17.76
CA ALA A 422 18.16 16.02 -16.31
C ALA A 422 18.22 14.52 -15.98
N LEU A 423 17.49 13.67 -16.70
CA LEU A 423 17.54 12.22 -16.56
C LEU A 423 18.95 11.68 -16.85
N SER A 424 19.61 12.19 -17.89
CA SER A 424 20.99 11.81 -18.23
C SER A 424 21.95 12.18 -17.09
N TYR A 425 21.80 13.37 -16.50
CA TYR A 425 22.59 13.79 -15.34
C TYR A 425 22.35 12.87 -14.12
N VAL A 426 21.08 12.61 -13.77
CA VAL A 426 20.73 11.74 -12.65
C VAL A 426 21.28 10.32 -12.87
N PHE A 427 21.11 9.73 -14.05
CA PHE A 427 21.64 8.40 -14.35
C PHE A 427 23.17 8.37 -14.39
N GLN A 428 23.82 9.42 -14.88
CA GLN A 428 25.28 9.54 -14.83
C GLN A 428 25.78 9.56 -13.38
N SER A 429 25.10 10.30 -12.48
CA SER A 429 25.47 10.39 -11.07
C SER A 429 25.48 9.01 -10.40
N TYR A 430 24.43 8.21 -10.59
CA TYR A 430 24.34 6.86 -10.03
C TYR A 430 25.21 5.82 -10.75
N THR A 431 25.55 6.04 -12.01
CA THR A 431 26.46 5.13 -12.74
C THR A 431 27.89 5.20 -12.18
N SER A 432 28.27 6.36 -11.62
CA SER A 432 29.58 6.55 -10.97
C SER A 432 29.71 5.81 -9.64
N PHE A 433 28.60 5.40 -9.03
CA PHE A 433 28.58 4.76 -7.73
C PHE A 433 29.09 3.30 -7.79
N PRO A 434 29.71 2.81 -6.71
CA PRO A 434 29.97 1.39 -6.52
C PRO A 434 28.68 0.56 -6.53
N GLU A 435 28.77 -0.73 -6.87
CA GLU A 435 27.59 -1.62 -7.02
C GLU A 435 26.69 -1.69 -5.78
N HIS A 436 27.27 -1.56 -4.59
CA HIS A 436 26.53 -1.58 -3.32
C HIS A 436 25.74 -0.28 -3.03
N GLN A 437 26.00 0.79 -3.77
CA GLN A 437 25.29 2.07 -3.66
C GLN A 437 24.31 2.30 -4.83
N ILE A 438 24.30 1.42 -5.84
CA ILE A 438 23.34 1.52 -6.95
C ILE A 438 21.91 1.28 -6.42
N PRO A 439 20.94 2.17 -6.70
CA PRO A 439 19.56 2.02 -6.25
C PRO A 439 18.95 0.68 -6.64
N LEU A 440 18.14 0.09 -5.77
CA LEU A 440 17.40 -1.15 -6.02
C LEU A 440 16.35 -0.95 -7.12
N VAL A 441 15.64 0.19 -7.05
CA VAL A 441 14.51 0.53 -7.91
C VAL A 441 14.57 2.00 -8.31
N PHE A 442 14.31 2.29 -9.57
CA PHE A 442 13.99 3.62 -10.08
C PHE A 442 12.50 3.68 -10.41
N ILE A 443 11.77 4.60 -9.80
CA ILE A 443 10.34 4.81 -10.06
C ILE A 443 10.21 6.11 -10.87
N LEU A 444 9.80 5.98 -12.13
CA LEU A 444 9.53 7.10 -13.02
C LEU A 444 8.02 7.25 -13.12
N ILE A 445 7.52 8.38 -12.63
CA ILE A 445 6.10 8.66 -12.53
C ILE A 445 5.78 9.75 -13.55
N GLY A 446 4.72 9.52 -14.32
CA GLY A 446 4.16 10.50 -15.25
C GLY A 446 3.63 11.75 -14.53
N ASN A 447 3.13 12.74 -15.25
CA ASN A 447 2.86 12.71 -16.69
C ASN A 447 4.13 12.61 -17.55
N PHE A 448 4.12 11.74 -18.56
CA PHE A 448 5.24 11.59 -19.50
C PHE A 448 5.22 12.63 -20.62
N LEU A 449 4.09 13.34 -20.79
CA LEU A 449 3.96 14.50 -21.66
C LEU A 449 3.44 15.69 -20.84
N GLN A 450 3.93 16.89 -21.13
CA GLN A 450 3.48 18.10 -20.43
C GLN A 450 2.03 18.44 -20.78
N HIS A 451 1.67 18.29 -22.06
CA HIS A 451 0.33 18.64 -22.57
C HIS A 451 -0.50 17.39 -22.89
N ALA A 452 -1.78 17.46 -22.53
CA ALA A 452 -2.76 16.45 -22.86
C ALA A 452 -2.98 16.35 -24.38
N LEU A 453 -3.08 15.12 -24.88
CA LEU A 453 -3.37 14.88 -26.29
C LEU A 453 -4.87 15.06 -26.56
N MET A 454 -5.23 15.96 -27.48
CA MET A 454 -6.61 16.11 -27.95
C MET A 454 -6.83 15.36 -29.27
N SER A 455 -7.85 14.51 -29.31
CA SER A 455 -8.26 13.83 -30.55
C SER A 455 -8.67 14.87 -31.61
N GLY A 456 -7.98 14.89 -32.76
CA GLY A 456 -8.29 15.77 -33.90
C GLY A 456 -7.45 17.04 -34.04
N GLY A 457 -6.56 17.36 -33.08
CA GLY A 457 -5.59 18.46 -33.22
C GLY A 457 -4.32 17.97 -33.90
N GLY A 458 -4.02 18.47 -35.10
CA GLY A 458 -2.94 17.95 -35.97
C GLY A 458 -1.48 18.17 -35.53
N SER A 459 -1.19 18.38 -34.25
CA SER A 459 0.16 18.79 -33.80
C SER A 459 0.73 18.07 -32.58
N SER A 460 0.10 17.00 -32.09
CA SER A 460 0.80 16.02 -31.27
C SER A 460 0.03 14.71 -31.34
N GLY A 461 0.69 13.56 -31.36
CA GLY A 461 0.01 12.30 -31.61
C GLY A 461 0.68 11.10 -30.95
N SER A 462 0.12 9.92 -31.15
CA SER A 462 0.73 8.66 -30.67
C SER A 462 2.12 8.42 -31.27
N ILE A 463 2.41 8.95 -32.45
CA ILE A 463 3.72 8.84 -33.10
C ILE A 463 4.79 9.60 -32.32
N GLU A 464 4.55 10.87 -31.99
CA GLU A 464 5.50 11.68 -31.20
C GLU A 464 5.73 11.08 -29.81
N CYS A 465 4.67 10.62 -29.14
CA CYS A 465 4.81 9.90 -27.86
C CYS A 465 5.76 8.71 -27.99
N LYS A 466 5.61 7.91 -29.06
CA LYS A 466 6.51 6.79 -29.34
C LYS A 466 7.95 7.27 -29.57
N GLU A 467 8.15 8.37 -30.28
CA GLU A 467 9.48 8.96 -30.48
C GLU A 467 10.12 9.40 -29.15
N TYR A 468 9.35 10.00 -28.23
CA TYR A 468 9.86 10.38 -26.91
C TYR A 468 10.26 9.15 -26.07
N PHE A 469 9.49 8.06 -26.10
CA PHE A 469 9.92 6.80 -25.48
C PHE A 469 11.12 6.15 -26.17
N ASP A 470 11.26 6.31 -27.49
CA ASP A 470 12.45 5.87 -28.24
C ASP A 470 13.70 6.69 -27.85
N ILE A 471 13.56 8.00 -27.61
CA ILE A 471 14.61 8.88 -27.06
C ILE A 471 14.98 8.42 -25.65
N LEU A 472 14.01 8.17 -24.77
CA LEU A 472 14.26 7.63 -23.43
C LEU A 472 15.03 6.30 -23.50
N ALA A 473 14.64 5.39 -24.39
CA ALA A 473 15.35 4.12 -24.60
C ALA A 473 16.81 4.34 -25.04
N SER A 474 17.06 5.36 -25.85
CA SER A 474 18.40 5.75 -26.30
C SER A 474 19.24 6.33 -25.16
N VAL A 475 18.64 7.11 -24.26
CA VAL A 475 19.30 7.58 -23.03
C VAL A 475 19.64 6.41 -22.11
N LEU A 476 18.67 5.55 -21.81
CA LEU A 476 18.87 4.39 -20.92
C LEU A 476 19.97 3.45 -21.43
N SER A 477 20.06 3.27 -22.75
CA SER A 477 21.08 2.42 -23.39
C SER A 477 22.52 2.89 -23.16
N LYS A 478 22.73 4.17 -22.80
CA LYS A 478 24.06 4.71 -22.42
C LYS A 478 24.52 4.22 -21.04
N TYR A 479 23.62 3.70 -20.21
CA TYR A 479 23.88 3.33 -18.82
C TYR A 479 23.60 1.82 -18.54
N PRO A 480 24.23 0.87 -19.26
CA PRO A 480 23.93 -0.56 -19.14
C PRO A 480 24.14 -1.11 -17.72
N ARG A 481 25.05 -0.51 -16.95
CA ARG A 481 25.35 -0.90 -15.57
C ARG A 481 24.17 -0.69 -14.62
N LEU A 482 23.37 0.36 -14.84
CA LEU A 482 22.12 0.58 -14.09
C LEU A 482 21.02 -0.38 -14.56
N LEU A 483 20.90 -0.58 -15.87
CA LEU A 483 19.88 -1.46 -16.46
C LEU A 483 20.05 -2.93 -16.05
N GLN A 484 21.27 -3.38 -15.75
CA GLN A 484 21.55 -4.73 -15.27
C GLN A 484 21.25 -4.92 -13.78
N ASN A 485 21.44 -3.85 -12.98
CA ASN A 485 21.46 -3.97 -11.52
C ASN A 485 20.19 -3.44 -10.83
N SER A 486 19.36 -2.66 -11.51
CA SER A 486 18.18 -2.00 -10.94
C SER A 486 16.90 -2.40 -11.67
N THR A 487 15.79 -2.30 -10.95
CA THR A 487 14.44 -2.44 -11.54
C THR A 487 13.90 -1.04 -11.84
N PHE A 488 13.38 -0.80 -13.04
CA PHE A 488 12.72 0.44 -13.40
C PHE A 488 11.22 0.24 -13.39
N VAL A 489 10.48 1.09 -12.68
CA VAL A 489 9.02 1.03 -12.58
C VAL A 489 8.45 2.30 -13.18
N PHE A 490 7.55 2.16 -14.13
CA PHE A 490 6.92 3.25 -14.83
C PHE A 490 5.44 3.33 -14.47
N VAL A 491 5.02 4.49 -13.97
CA VAL A 491 3.64 4.75 -13.51
C VAL A 491 3.02 5.86 -14.37
N PRO A 492 1.86 5.63 -15.00
CA PRO A 492 1.25 6.60 -15.92
C PRO A 492 0.55 7.77 -15.22
N GLY A 493 0.47 8.90 -15.90
CA GLY A 493 -0.21 10.15 -15.50
C GLY A 493 -1.50 10.45 -16.30
N ASP A 494 -2.20 11.55 -15.97
CA ASP A 494 -3.50 11.95 -16.56
C ASP A 494 -3.32 12.50 -17.98
N ASN A 495 -2.18 13.13 -18.27
CA ASN A 495 -1.90 13.73 -19.58
C ASN A 495 -1.35 12.74 -20.61
N ASP A 496 -1.02 11.51 -20.19
CA ASP A 496 -0.47 10.49 -21.09
C ASP A 496 -1.47 10.15 -22.22
N PRO A 497 -1.03 9.95 -23.48
CA PRO A 497 -1.92 9.91 -24.65
C PRO A 497 -3.09 8.94 -24.60
N TRP A 498 -2.89 7.75 -24.03
CA TRP A 498 -3.94 6.73 -23.94
C TRP A 498 -5.01 7.08 -22.90
N ALA A 499 -4.70 7.97 -21.95
CA ALA A 499 -5.62 8.49 -20.96
C ALA A 499 -6.22 9.84 -21.42
N SER A 500 -5.39 10.73 -21.95
CA SER A 500 -5.80 12.08 -22.31
C SER A 500 -6.59 12.19 -23.61
N ALA A 501 -6.43 11.24 -24.56
CA ALA A 501 -7.13 11.28 -25.84
C ALA A 501 -8.66 11.34 -25.73
N TYR A 502 -9.24 10.77 -24.67
CA TYR A 502 -10.68 10.83 -24.39
C TYR A 502 -11.04 11.87 -23.33
N SER A 503 -10.15 12.17 -22.37
CA SER A 503 -10.44 13.14 -21.31
C SER A 503 -10.19 14.58 -21.72
N ALA A 504 -9.45 14.81 -22.82
CA ALA A 504 -9.04 16.12 -23.30
C ALA A 504 -8.37 16.98 -22.21
N GLY A 505 -7.56 16.35 -21.35
CA GLY A 505 -6.88 17.00 -20.23
C GLY A 505 -7.74 17.13 -18.95
N ALA A 506 -8.96 16.63 -18.95
CA ALA A 506 -9.75 16.47 -17.73
C ALA A 506 -9.28 15.25 -16.91
N SER A 507 -9.73 15.19 -15.65
CA SER A 507 -9.42 14.08 -14.75
C SER A 507 -9.98 12.76 -15.28
N THR A 508 -9.07 11.80 -15.51
CA THR A 508 -9.41 10.48 -16.04
C THR A 508 -10.00 9.56 -14.97
N THR A 509 -10.47 8.37 -15.36
CA THR A 509 -10.90 7.33 -14.40
C THR A 509 -9.72 6.75 -13.64
N SER A 510 -9.92 6.40 -12.36
CA SER A 510 -8.93 5.71 -11.51
C SER A 510 -9.49 4.37 -10.99
N PRO A 511 -8.70 3.28 -10.91
CA PRO A 511 -7.32 3.14 -11.36
C PRO A 511 -7.17 3.14 -12.88
N ARG A 512 -5.94 3.35 -13.36
CA ARG A 512 -5.57 3.36 -14.78
C ARG A 512 -4.62 2.24 -15.12
N ASP A 513 -4.79 1.68 -16.31
CA ASP A 513 -3.94 0.61 -16.81
C ASP A 513 -2.52 1.11 -17.11
N ALA A 514 -1.59 0.16 -17.24
CA ALA A 514 -0.20 0.42 -17.56
C ALA A 514 -0.01 1.04 -18.95
N ILE A 515 1.19 1.55 -19.19
CA ILE A 515 1.59 2.09 -20.50
C ILE A 515 1.50 0.99 -21.57
N PRO A 516 0.78 1.22 -22.68
CA PRO A 516 0.63 0.22 -23.73
C PRO A 516 1.96 -0.24 -24.34
N ASP A 517 2.04 -1.53 -24.67
CA ASP A 517 3.24 -2.17 -25.23
C ASP A 517 3.75 -1.53 -26.53
N LEU A 518 2.88 -0.82 -27.25
CA LEU A 518 3.22 -0.08 -28.46
C LEU A 518 4.35 0.94 -28.24
N PHE A 519 4.40 1.58 -27.06
CA PHE A 519 5.37 2.62 -26.72
C PHE A 519 6.62 2.07 -26.03
N THR A 520 6.56 0.86 -25.47
CA THR A 520 7.58 0.37 -24.53
C THR A 520 8.61 -0.57 -25.15
N SER A 521 8.39 -1.01 -26.39
CA SER A 521 9.20 -2.03 -27.08
C SER A 521 10.70 -1.72 -27.12
N ARG A 522 11.11 -0.48 -27.42
CA ARG A 522 12.54 -0.11 -27.47
C ARG A 522 13.18 -0.04 -26.10
N VAL A 523 12.46 0.43 -25.08
CA VAL A 523 12.93 0.43 -23.69
C VAL A 523 13.15 -1.01 -23.25
N LYS A 524 12.18 -1.91 -23.46
CA LYS A 524 12.33 -3.35 -23.16
C LYS A 524 13.58 -3.95 -23.83
N ARG A 525 13.81 -3.64 -25.11
CA ARG A 525 15.00 -4.07 -25.85
C ARG A 525 16.32 -3.55 -25.25
N ALA A 526 16.34 -2.31 -24.75
CA ALA A 526 17.53 -1.76 -24.09
C ALA A 526 17.94 -2.59 -22.85
N PHE A 527 16.96 -3.01 -22.04
CA PHE A 527 17.22 -3.91 -20.89
C PHE A 527 17.70 -5.29 -21.34
N THR A 528 17.06 -5.89 -22.35
CA THR A 528 17.50 -7.19 -22.89
C THR A 528 18.93 -7.12 -23.41
N ASN A 529 19.28 -6.07 -24.15
CA ASN A 529 20.63 -5.87 -24.66
C ASN A 529 21.64 -5.70 -23.52
N ALA A 530 21.33 -4.88 -22.52
CA ALA A 530 22.20 -4.68 -21.37
C ALA A 530 22.45 -6.01 -20.62
N ASN A 531 21.41 -6.82 -20.40
CA ASN A 531 21.51 -8.10 -19.71
C ASN A 531 22.30 -9.16 -20.49
N ASN A 532 22.40 -9.05 -21.82
CA ASN A 532 23.12 -10.03 -22.65
C ASN A 532 24.65 -9.80 -22.67
N VAL A 533 25.13 -8.58 -22.45
CA VAL A 533 26.56 -8.22 -22.63
C VAL A 533 27.47 -8.77 -21.53
N HIS A 534 26.96 -9.08 -20.34
CA HIS A 534 27.77 -9.42 -19.15
C HIS A 534 27.33 -10.72 -18.42
N GLN A 535 26.79 -11.71 -19.13
CA GLN A 535 26.51 -13.02 -18.51
C GLN A 535 27.82 -13.79 -18.24
N LEU A 536 28.46 -13.52 -17.10
CA LEU A 536 29.34 -14.49 -16.47
C LEU A 536 28.48 -15.70 -16.05
N PRO A 537 28.80 -16.94 -16.48
CA PRO A 537 27.92 -18.11 -16.36
C PRO A 537 27.58 -18.58 -14.93
N ASN A 538 28.03 -17.87 -13.88
CA ASN A 538 27.84 -18.23 -12.47
C ASN A 538 27.32 -17.10 -11.56
N SER A 539 26.88 -15.96 -12.09
CA SER A 539 26.32 -14.88 -11.25
C SER A 539 24.84 -15.14 -10.92
N ARG A 540 24.55 -15.54 -9.68
CA ARG A 540 23.18 -15.71 -9.14
C ARG A 540 22.48 -14.37 -8.85
N HIS A 541 22.62 -13.37 -9.73
CA HIS A 541 22.04 -12.04 -9.53
C HIS A 541 20.72 -11.90 -10.30
N THR A 542 19.71 -11.27 -9.69
CA THR A 542 18.44 -11.00 -10.39
C THR A 542 18.75 -10.08 -11.59
N PRO A 543 18.26 -10.34 -12.82
CA PRO A 543 18.48 -9.43 -13.94
C PRO A 543 17.69 -8.12 -13.72
N GLY A 544 18.23 -7.00 -14.21
CA GLY A 544 17.48 -5.75 -14.21
C GLY A 544 16.37 -5.78 -15.28
N GLN A 545 15.27 -5.08 -15.00
CA GLN A 545 14.05 -5.15 -15.80
C GLN A 545 13.27 -3.84 -15.74
N ALA A 546 12.47 -3.58 -16.77
CA ALA A 546 11.47 -2.52 -16.80
C ALA A 546 10.07 -3.09 -16.56
N ILE A 547 9.38 -2.56 -15.54
CA ILE A 547 8.02 -2.91 -15.17
C ILE A 547 7.12 -1.72 -15.49
N TRP A 548 6.10 -1.97 -16.30
CA TRP A 548 5.04 -1.01 -16.58
C TRP A 548 3.84 -1.39 -15.73
N THR A 549 3.34 -0.47 -14.92
CA THR A 549 2.28 -0.75 -13.94
C THR A 549 1.17 0.31 -14.00
N SER A 550 0.08 0.04 -13.32
CA SER A 550 -1.08 0.91 -13.21
C SER A 550 -0.82 2.15 -12.36
N ASN A 551 -1.77 3.07 -12.35
CA ASN A 551 -1.82 4.14 -11.36
C ASN A 551 -3.18 4.13 -10.61
N PRO A 552 -3.20 3.94 -9.27
CA PRO A 552 -2.05 3.67 -8.38
C PRO A 552 -1.40 2.31 -8.63
N THR A 553 -0.22 2.11 -8.03
CA THR A 553 0.46 0.82 -7.92
C THR A 553 0.99 0.62 -6.50
N ARG A 554 1.26 -0.63 -6.11
CA ARG A 554 1.82 -0.93 -4.78
C ARG A 554 3.07 -1.78 -4.91
N LEU A 555 4.11 -1.42 -4.18
CA LEU A 555 5.36 -2.17 -4.10
C LEU A 555 5.41 -2.86 -2.73
N SER A 556 5.46 -4.18 -2.77
CA SER A 556 5.62 -5.05 -1.60
C SER A 556 7.10 -5.41 -1.47
N LEU A 557 7.76 -4.94 -0.42
CA LEU A 557 9.12 -5.36 -0.06
C LEU A 557 9.03 -6.36 1.10
N PHE A 558 9.58 -7.56 0.90
CA PHE A 558 9.50 -8.65 1.89
C PHE A 558 8.03 -9.00 2.23
N GLY A 559 7.19 -9.20 1.21
CA GLY A 559 5.79 -9.57 1.39
C GLY A 559 4.97 -8.51 2.15
N PRO A 560 4.18 -8.87 3.19
CA PRO A 560 3.27 -7.93 3.86
C PRO A 560 3.96 -6.89 4.78
N VAL A 561 5.26 -7.06 5.04
CA VAL A 561 6.02 -6.31 6.06
C VAL A 561 6.23 -4.84 5.67
N HIS A 562 6.52 -4.58 4.40
CA HIS A 562 6.80 -3.25 3.90
C HIS A 562 6.00 -2.99 2.63
N GLU A 563 5.14 -1.99 2.69
CA GLU A 563 4.28 -1.58 1.58
C GLU A 563 4.56 -0.13 1.21
N LEU A 564 4.90 0.08 -0.06
CA LEU A 564 5.06 1.39 -0.67
C LEU A 564 3.95 1.61 -1.71
N VAL A 565 3.01 2.51 -1.42
CA VAL A 565 1.96 2.92 -2.38
C VAL A 565 2.51 4.02 -3.26
N VAL A 566 2.30 3.94 -4.57
CA VAL A 566 2.64 5.02 -5.50
C VAL A 566 1.37 5.46 -6.21
N PHE A 567 1.04 6.74 -6.07
CA PHE A 567 -0.13 7.35 -6.68
C PHE A 567 0.24 8.70 -7.29
N ARG A 568 -0.12 8.89 -8.55
CA ARG A 568 0.03 10.16 -9.26
C ARG A 568 -1.34 10.78 -9.49
N ASP A 569 -1.58 11.93 -8.86
CA ASP A 569 -2.77 12.77 -9.03
C ASP A 569 -2.46 14.18 -8.48
N ASP A 570 -3.06 15.21 -9.08
CA ASP A 570 -2.95 16.60 -8.63
C ASP A 570 -4.01 16.86 -7.55
N ILE A 571 -3.78 16.24 -6.38
CA ILE A 571 -4.73 16.26 -5.27
C ILE A 571 -4.79 17.66 -4.64
N SER A 572 -3.65 18.33 -4.49
CA SER A 572 -3.55 19.62 -3.79
C SER A 572 -4.38 20.70 -4.47
N GLU A 573 -4.28 20.80 -5.79
CA GLU A 573 -5.08 21.76 -6.57
C GLU A 573 -6.57 21.41 -6.52
N ARG A 574 -6.92 20.12 -6.57
CA ARG A 574 -8.30 19.65 -6.45
C ARG A 574 -8.90 19.93 -5.07
N LEU A 575 -8.14 19.71 -4.00
CA LEU A 575 -8.53 20.07 -2.64
C LEU A 575 -8.72 21.59 -2.52
N GLY A 576 -7.78 22.38 -3.06
CA GLY A 576 -7.86 23.84 -3.05
C GLY A 576 -9.11 24.38 -3.74
N ARG A 577 -9.53 23.78 -4.85
CA ARG A 577 -10.74 24.18 -5.60
C ARG A 577 -12.05 23.76 -4.96
N THR A 578 -12.05 22.72 -4.12
CA THR A 578 -13.27 22.07 -3.60
C THR A 578 -13.43 22.19 -2.08
N SER A 579 -12.47 22.82 -1.40
CA SER A 579 -12.47 22.92 0.06
C SER A 579 -13.57 23.84 0.59
N ILE A 580 -14.21 23.39 1.66
CA ILE A 580 -15.14 24.17 2.47
C ILE A 580 -14.32 25.07 3.39
N VAL A 581 -14.66 26.36 3.41
CA VAL A 581 -14.01 27.36 4.26
C VAL A 581 -14.79 27.53 5.56
N PHE A 582 -14.12 27.33 6.68
CA PHE A 582 -14.66 27.58 8.01
C PHE A 582 -14.19 28.94 8.54
N LYS A 583 -14.93 29.56 9.46
CA LYS A 583 -14.51 30.83 10.07
C LYS A 583 -13.24 30.60 10.93
N PRO A 584 -12.18 31.41 10.76
CA PRO A 584 -11.01 31.35 11.62
C PRO A 584 -11.33 31.88 13.02
N GLN A 585 -10.62 31.39 14.04
CA GLN A 585 -10.70 31.93 15.40
C GLN A 585 -10.29 33.41 15.39
N LYS A 586 -11.08 34.28 16.04
CA LYS A 586 -10.50 35.54 16.54
C LYS A 586 -9.50 35.15 17.63
N PRO A 587 -8.24 35.62 17.59
CA PRO A 587 -7.30 35.33 18.66
C PRO A 587 -7.91 35.84 19.98
N GLN A 588 -8.17 34.93 20.90
CA GLN A 588 -8.56 35.30 22.25
C GLN A 588 -7.31 35.89 22.92
N GLU A 589 -7.37 37.17 23.28
CA GLU A 589 -6.46 37.75 24.27
C GLU A 589 -6.66 37.00 25.59
N VAL A 590 -5.78 36.03 25.85
CA VAL A 590 -5.72 35.38 27.15
C VAL A 590 -4.86 36.27 28.06
N PRO A 591 -5.36 36.75 29.21
CA PRO A 591 -4.54 37.45 30.18
C PRO A 591 -3.39 36.56 30.62
N GLN A 592 -2.16 37.10 30.59
CA GLN A 592 -0.96 36.39 31.01
C GLN A 592 -1.04 35.99 32.49
N THR A 593 -1.47 34.76 32.75
CA THR A 593 -1.15 34.04 33.98
C THR A 593 -0.64 32.67 33.62
N ARG A 594 0.62 32.42 34.01
CA ARG A 594 1.41 31.18 33.88
C ARG A 594 0.56 29.92 33.68
N LYS A 595 0.72 29.28 32.52
CA LYS A 595 0.34 27.88 32.31
C LYS A 595 1.59 27.05 32.07
N GLU A 596 1.80 26.07 32.94
CA GLU A 596 2.67 24.92 32.70
C GLU A 596 2.18 24.11 31.48
N PRO A 597 3.07 23.42 30.76
CA PRO A 597 2.69 22.71 29.53
C PRO A 597 1.97 21.40 29.86
N THR A 598 0.65 21.38 29.69
CA THR A 598 -0.12 20.14 29.52
C THR A 598 0.06 19.64 28.09
N GLY A 599 0.55 18.41 27.94
CA GLY A 599 0.99 17.85 26.67
C GLY A 599 -0.13 17.29 25.79
N THR A 600 -0.03 17.57 24.48
CA THR A 600 -0.52 16.72 23.38
C THR A 600 0.23 16.94 22.04
N ASP A 601 1.35 17.68 22.00
CA ASP A 601 2.11 17.95 20.75
C ASP A 601 3.42 17.16 20.59
N LYS A 602 3.57 16.04 21.31
CA LYS A 602 4.72 15.14 21.15
C LYS A 602 4.31 13.92 20.35
N ASP A 603 4.33 14.03 19.02
CA ASP A 603 4.41 12.88 18.11
C ASP A 603 4.89 13.27 16.70
N MET A 604 5.64 14.37 16.58
CA MET A 604 6.37 14.69 15.35
C MET A 604 7.86 14.90 15.66
N ASP A 605 8.62 13.81 15.61
CA ASP A 605 10.07 13.85 15.75
C ASP A 605 10.72 14.51 14.52
N LEU A 606 11.36 15.65 14.76
CA LEU A 606 12.34 16.28 13.86
C LEU A 606 13.67 16.33 14.62
N GLU A 607 14.69 15.63 14.13
CA GLU A 607 16.06 15.74 14.65
C GLU A 607 16.84 16.80 13.85
N TYR A 608 17.37 17.81 14.56
CA TYR A 608 18.40 18.73 14.07
C TYR A 608 19.77 18.26 14.57
N ILE A 609 20.79 18.22 13.70
CA ILE A 609 22.20 17.99 14.07
C ILE A 609 22.93 19.34 14.05
N ASP A 610 23.53 19.68 15.18
CA ASP A 610 24.26 20.91 15.47
C ASP A 610 25.71 20.84 14.96
N HIS A 611 26.23 21.95 14.43
CA HIS A 611 27.65 22.14 14.11
C HIS A 611 28.19 23.31 14.95
N ASN A 612 29.04 22.97 15.92
CA ASN A 612 29.84 23.89 16.72
C ASN A 612 30.85 24.68 15.85
N GLU A 613 30.80 26.00 15.91
CA GLU A 613 31.96 26.87 15.62
C GLU A 613 31.90 28.12 16.55
N PRO A 614 33.02 28.59 17.14
CA PRO A 614 33.01 29.64 18.17
C PRO A 614 32.97 31.06 17.56
N PRO A 615 32.48 32.06 18.31
CA PRO A 615 32.30 33.41 17.78
C PRO A 615 33.62 34.21 17.72
N PRO A 616 33.83 35.06 16.69
CA PRO A 616 34.89 36.08 16.71
C PRO A 616 34.41 37.36 17.44
N PRO A 617 35.35 38.20 17.93
CA PRO A 617 35.05 39.30 18.85
C PRO A 617 34.55 40.56 18.15
N GLU A 618 33.75 41.32 18.89
CA GLU A 618 33.21 42.63 18.55
C GLU A 618 34.30 43.72 18.43
N GLY A 619 34.13 44.62 17.46
CA GLY A 619 35.02 45.74 17.22
C GLY A 619 34.35 46.86 16.42
N ASP A 620 33.81 47.80 17.18
CA ASP A 620 33.55 49.23 16.92
C ASP A 620 32.62 49.71 15.79
N GLU A 621 31.55 50.34 16.28
CA GLU A 621 30.74 51.34 15.61
C GLU A 621 31.59 52.53 15.16
N THR A 622 31.50 52.93 13.90
CA THR A 622 31.49 54.37 13.61
C THR A 622 30.87 54.68 12.25
N ARG A 623 29.96 55.67 12.30
CA ARG A 623 29.54 56.58 11.22
C ARG A 623 28.54 56.04 10.21
N GLN A 624 27.30 55.98 10.69
CA GLN A 624 26.16 56.44 9.91
C GLN A 624 26.32 57.91 9.53
N GLN A 625 25.73 58.27 8.38
CA GLN A 625 25.59 59.60 7.78
C GLN A 625 26.76 60.05 6.90
N GLU A 626 26.84 59.46 5.70
CA GLU A 626 26.79 60.21 4.44
C GLU A 626 26.68 59.22 3.28
N GLN A 627 25.46 59.06 2.75
CA GLN A 627 25.15 58.81 1.33
C GLN A 627 23.70 58.32 1.21
N GLN A 628 22.77 59.20 1.55
CA GLN A 628 21.42 59.14 1.02
C GLN A 628 21.42 59.90 -0.32
N GLN A 629 21.94 59.29 -1.38
CA GLN A 629 21.39 59.40 -2.74
C GLN A 629 22.20 58.58 -3.76
N LYS A 630 21.45 57.72 -4.47
CA LYS A 630 21.81 56.90 -5.64
C LYS A 630 22.41 55.51 -5.32
N GLN A 631 21.53 54.54 -5.10
CA GLN A 631 21.46 53.39 -5.99
C GLN A 631 20.09 52.71 -5.92
N ILE A 632 19.39 52.82 -7.06
CA ILE A 632 18.27 52.00 -7.47
C ILE A 632 18.82 50.60 -7.78
N ASN A 633 18.02 49.56 -7.52
CA ASN A 633 18.27 48.12 -7.70
C ASN A 633 18.86 47.36 -6.51
N GLN A 634 17.98 46.77 -5.69
CA GLN A 634 17.93 45.33 -5.37
C GLN A 634 16.80 45.11 -4.38
N GLY A 635 15.71 44.47 -4.82
CA GLY A 635 14.69 43.95 -3.90
C GLY A 635 15.30 42.85 -3.05
N LYS A 636 15.35 43.06 -1.73
CA LYS A 636 15.68 42.02 -0.75
C LYS A 636 14.70 40.85 -0.88
N PRO A 637 15.16 39.60 -0.96
CA PRO A 637 14.28 38.43 -0.81
C PRO A 637 13.69 38.38 0.61
N LEU A 638 12.42 38.00 0.71
CA LEU A 638 11.73 37.61 1.95
C LEU A 638 12.56 36.51 2.68
N PRO A 639 12.58 36.45 4.03
CA PRO A 639 13.41 35.46 4.73
C PRO A 639 12.95 34.02 4.45
N THR A 640 13.89 33.19 4.02
CA THR A 640 13.74 31.76 3.64
C THR A 640 13.15 30.86 4.73
N SER A 641 13.17 31.27 6.00
CA SER A 641 12.59 30.50 7.11
C SER A 641 11.05 30.45 7.08
N THR A 642 10.40 31.54 6.68
CA THR A 642 8.92 31.61 6.63
C THR A 642 8.37 30.73 5.52
N THR A 643 8.98 30.76 4.32
CA THR A 643 8.55 29.95 3.17
C THR A 643 8.69 28.44 3.42
N ASN A 644 9.76 28.02 4.11
CA ASN A 644 9.95 26.62 4.45
C ASN A 644 8.91 26.13 5.48
N GLN A 645 8.57 26.96 6.46
CA GLN A 645 7.52 26.64 7.43
C GLN A 645 6.13 26.55 6.80
N THR A 646 5.79 27.46 5.87
CA THR A 646 4.51 27.41 5.16
C THR A 646 4.39 26.16 4.28
N ASN A 647 5.47 25.77 3.59
CA ASN A 647 5.48 24.57 2.75
C ASN A 647 5.36 23.29 3.60
N LEU A 648 6.01 23.25 4.76
CA LEU A 648 5.88 22.15 5.70
C LEU A 648 4.47 22.06 6.29
N HIS A 649 3.83 23.18 6.58
CA HIS A 649 2.44 23.21 7.03
C HIS A 649 1.49 22.67 5.95
N ALA A 650 1.62 23.14 4.71
CA ALA A 650 0.79 22.69 3.59
C ALA A 650 0.92 21.19 3.32
N SER A 651 2.16 20.65 3.34
CA SER A 651 2.41 19.22 3.18
C SER A 651 1.83 18.38 4.33
N ARG A 652 1.97 18.83 5.58
CA ARG A 652 1.32 18.16 6.74
C ARG A 652 -0.20 18.15 6.61
N LYS A 653 -0.80 19.27 6.18
CA LYS A 653 -2.23 19.40 5.92
C LYS A 653 -2.69 18.40 4.84
N LEU A 654 -1.91 18.22 3.78
CA LEU A 654 -2.19 17.25 2.71
C LEU A 654 -2.16 15.82 3.18
N VAL A 655 -1.07 15.46 3.85
CA VAL A 655 -0.85 14.11 4.34
C VAL A 655 -1.92 13.72 5.36
N LYS A 656 -2.20 14.59 6.33
CA LYS A 656 -3.27 14.37 7.30
C LYS A 656 -4.61 14.16 6.61
N THR A 657 -4.97 15.03 5.67
CA THR A 657 -6.25 14.95 4.93
C THR A 657 -6.43 13.59 4.24
N ILE A 658 -5.41 13.11 3.52
CA ILE A 658 -5.52 11.87 2.73
C ILE A 658 -5.47 10.61 3.62
N LEU A 659 -4.56 10.57 4.60
CA LEU A 659 -4.41 9.40 5.47
C LEU A 659 -5.58 9.25 6.45
N ASP A 660 -6.15 10.35 6.95
CA ASP A 660 -7.38 10.32 7.77
C ASP A 660 -8.55 9.74 6.96
N GLN A 661 -8.70 10.13 5.68
CA GLN A 661 -9.75 9.57 4.82
C GLN A 661 -9.54 8.10 4.44
N SER A 662 -8.33 7.56 4.61
CA SER A 662 -7.96 6.18 4.24
C SER A 662 -8.31 5.81 2.80
N TYR A 663 -8.36 6.79 1.91
CA TYR A 663 -8.84 6.63 0.54
C TYR A 663 -8.13 7.64 -0.37
N LEU A 664 -7.54 7.17 -1.47
CA LEU A 664 -6.72 7.98 -2.37
C LEU A 664 -7.51 9.04 -3.15
N SER A 665 -8.82 8.82 -3.38
CA SER A 665 -9.69 9.73 -4.15
C SER A 665 -10.92 10.14 -3.33
N PRO A 666 -10.77 10.94 -2.27
CA PRO A 666 -11.89 11.31 -1.39
C PRO A 666 -12.76 12.42 -1.99
N PHE A 667 -13.06 12.32 -3.29
CA PHE A 667 -13.80 13.31 -4.06
C PHE A 667 -15.11 12.74 -4.61
N PRO A 668 -16.06 13.59 -5.03
CA PRO A 668 -17.24 13.14 -5.76
C PRO A 668 -16.82 12.55 -7.12
N GLN A 669 -17.54 11.51 -7.56
CA GLN A 669 -17.23 10.80 -8.81
C GLN A 669 -17.30 11.66 -10.08
N HIS A 670 -18.02 12.80 -10.05
CA HIS A 670 -18.05 13.73 -11.17
C HIS A 670 -16.80 14.64 -11.23
N ILE A 671 -16.07 14.78 -10.12
CA ILE A 671 -14.78 15.50 -10.06
C ILE A 671 -13.62 14.54 -10.33
N ARG A 672 -13.62 13.36 -9.69
CA ARG A 672 -12.61 12.31 -9.91
C ARG A 672 -13.31 10.96 -10.13
N PRO A 673 -13.50 10.56 -11.40
CA PRO A 673 -14.17 9.30 -11.72
C PRO A 673 -13.38 8.08 -11.21
N VAL A 674 -14.11 7.08 -10.70
CA VAL A 674 -13.53 5.83 -10.16
C VAL A 674 -14.19 4.64 -10.84
N LEU A 675 -13.40 3.64 -11.24
CA LEU A 675 -13.92 2.36 -11.72
C LEU A 675 -14.50 1.58 -10.53
N TRP A 676 -15.81 1.28 -10.58
CA TRP A 676 -16.56 0.86 -9.40
C TRP A 676 -16.08 -0.45 -8.78
N ASP A 677 -15.84 -1.48 -9.60
CA ASP A 677 -15.33 -2.78 -9.13
C ASP A 677 -13.87 -2.73 -8.64
N TYR A 678 -13.13 -1.68 -8.97
CA TYR A 678 -11.75 -1.48 -8.55
C TYR A 678 -11.60 -0.42 -7.45
N ALA A 679 -12.71 0.08 -6.89
CA ALA A 679 -12.67 1.10 -5.85
C ALA A 679 -11.92 0.64 -4.58
N SER A 680 -11.89 -0.66 -4.30
CA SER A 680 -11.15 -1.24 -3.16
C SER A 680 -9.65 -0.94 -3.22
N VAL A 681 -9.07 -0.90 -4.42
CA VAL A 681 -7.64 -0.64 -4.65
C VAL A 681 -7.20 0.75 -4.16
N LEU A 682 -8.13 1.71 -4.16
CA LEU A 682 -7.88 3.08 -3.72
C LEU A 682 -7.89 3.23 -2.19
N HIS A 683 -8.21 2.17 -1.43
CA HIS A 683 -8.18 2.23 0.03
C HIS A 683 -6.75 2.15 0.57
N LEU A 684 -6.44 3.01 1.52
CA LEU A 684 -5.19 3.02 2.28
C LEU A 684 -5.33 2.22 3.59
N TYR A 685 -6.09 1.13 3.55
CA TYR A 685 -6.32 0.26 4.72
C TYR A 685 -5.82 -1.16 4.45
N PRO A 686 -4.96 -1.72 5.33
CA PRO A 686 -4.21 -1.05 6.38
C PRO A 686 -3.34 0.10 5.86
N LEU A 687 -2.97 1.03 6.74
CA LEU A 687 -2.10 2.16 6.39
C LEU A 687 -0.77 1.63 5.81
N PRO A 688 -0.25 2.14 4.68
CA PRO A 688 1.00 1.65 4.10
C PRO A 688 2.22 2.08 4.94
N THR A 689 3.35 1.42 4.75
CA THR A 689 4.62 1.80 5.42
C THR A 689 5.12 3.13 4.88
N ALA A 690 5.03 3.31 3.56
CA ALA A 690 5.35 4.55 2.90
C ALA A 690 4.41 4.80 1.72
N MET A 691 4.28 6.05 1.31
CA MET A 691 3.44 6.45 0.19
C MET A 691 4.13 7.54 -0.62
N VAL A 692 4.27 7.31 -1.92
CA VAL A 692 4.60 8.35 -2.89
C VAL A 692 3.29 8.96 -3.36
N LEU A 693 3.04 10.20 -2.95
CA LEU A 693 1.99 11.05 -3.50
C LEU A 693 2.65 11.99 -4.51
N ALA A 694 2.73 11.58 -5.78
CA ALA A 694 3.25 12.44 -6.81
C ALA A 694 2.19 13.48 -7.16
N ASP A 695 2.42 14.71 -6.70
CA ASP A 695 1.55 15.86 -6.89
C ASP A 695 2.40 16.97 -7.49
N SER A 696 2.02 17.44 -8.68
CA SER A 696 2.83 18.40 -9.43
C SER A 696 2.65 19.84 -8.94
N ASP A 697 1.59 20.10 -8.18
CA ASP A 697 1.24 21.44 -7.68
C ASP A 697 1.68 21.65 -6.23
N ALA A 698 2.06 20.58 -5.53
CA ALA A 698 2.71 20.67 -4.24
C ALA A 698 4.24 20.69 -4.37
N GLU A 699 4.90 21.53 -3.56
CA GLU A 699 6.35 21.50 -3.43
C GLU A 699 6.82 20.11 -2.93
N PRO A 700 8.05 19.69 -3.25
CA PRO A 700 8.56 18.41 -2.79
C PRO A 700 8.65 18.33 -1.27
N PHE A 701 8.25 17.20 -0.69
CA PHE A 701 8.31 16.98 0.75
C PHE A 701 8.49 15.49 1.10
N ALA A 702 8.91 15.24 2.34
CA ALA A 702 8.93 13.92 2.96
C ALA A 702 8.56 14.06 4.44
N VAL A 703 7.40 13.55 4.84
CA VAL A 703 6.84 13.71 6.19
C VAL A 703 6.24 12.40 6.69
N THR A 704 6.28 12.17 7.99
CA THR A 704 5.70 10.98 8.62
C THR A 704 4.44 11.35 9.38
N TYR A 705 3.38 10.57 9.23
CA TYR A 705 2.14 10.69 9.98
C TYR A 705 1.60 9.30 10.33
N GLU A 706 1.34 9.05 11.62
CA GLU A 706 0.82 7.77 12.14
C GLU A 706 1.59 6.52 11.67
N GLY A 707 2.92 6.65 11.59
CA GLY A 707 3.84 5.58 11.16
C GLY A 707 3.95 5.39 9.64
N CYS A 708 3.17 6.10 8.84
CA CYS A 708 3.29 6.11 7.38
C CYS A 708 4.20 7.26 6.93
N HIS A 709 5.23 6.94 6.14
CA HIS A 709 6.12 7.96 5.57
C HIS A 709 5.64 8.38 4.17
N VAL A 710 5.11 9.60 4.06
CA VAL A 710 4.56 10.14 2.81
C VAL A 710 5.56 11.08 2.16
N MET A 711 5.74 10.90 0.85
CA MET A 711 6.75 11.59 0.08
C MET A 711 6.16 12.11 -1.24
N ASN A 712 6.47 13.36 -1.60
CA ASN A 712 6.13 13.94 -2.89
C ASN A 712 7.41 14.38 -3.59
N PRO A 713 7.79 13.78 -4.74
CA PRO A 713 8.95 14.25 -5.50
C PRO A 713 8.73 15.61 -6.14
N GLY A 714 7.47 16.06 -6.30
CA GLY A 714 7.12 17.23 -7.08
C GLY A 714 7.49 17.07 -8.56
N ARG A 715 7.65 18.19 -9.25
CA ARG A 715 8.12 18.21 -10.64
C ARG A 715 9.62 17.90 -10.71
N LEU A 716 10.02 16.99 -11.60
CA LEU A 716 11.44 16.67 -11.83
C LEU A 716 12.26 17.92 -12.16
N ILE A 717 11.69 18.80 -12.99
CA ILE A 717 12.21 20.13 -13.28
C ILE A 717 11.22 21.16 -12.74
N PRO A 718 11.62 21.96 -11.72
CA PRO A 718 10.75 23.01 -11.18
C PRO A 718 10.42 24.08 -12.22
N GLU A 719 9.19 24.60 -12.18
CA GLU A 719 8.78 25.67 -13.09
C GLU A 719 9.67 26.91 -12.93
N GLY A 720 10.05 27.51 -14.06
CA GLY A 720 10.94 28.68 -14.09
C GLY A 720 12.43 28.39 -13.82
N SER A 721 12.80 27.19 -13.38
CA SER A 721 14.21 26.83 -13.15
C SER A 721 14.91 26.45 -14.45
N ARG A 722 16.16 26.93 -14.63
CA ARG A 722 16.93 26.68 -15.87
C ARG A 722 17.78 25.42 -15.82
N SER A 723 18.24 24.99 -14.65
CA SER A 723 19.25 23.95 -14.48
C SER A 723 19.13 23.25 -13.12
N LEU A 724 17.90 22.97 -12.68
CA LEU A 724 17.62 22.38 -11.36
C LEU A 724 16.82 21.10 -11.55
N VAL A 725 17.28 20.01 -10.94
CA VAL A 725 16.61 18.71 -10.96
C VAL A 725 16.28 18.27 -9.54
N ARG A 726 15.07 17.73 -9.33
CA ARG A 726 14.57 17.28 -8.03
C ARG A 726 14.03 15.86 -8.07
N TRP A 727 14.36 15.06 -7.07
CA TRP A 727 13.86 13.69 -6.92
C TRP A 727 13.92 13.25 -5.47
N ILE A 728 13.43 12.05 -5.17
CA ILE A 728 13.49 11.46 -3.82
C ILE A 728 14.40 10.26 -3.79
N GLU A 729 15.25 10.21 -2.76
CA GLU A 729 15.97 9.01 -2.34
C GLU A 729 15.28 8.42 -1.11
N TYR A 730 14.69 7.23 -1.25
CA TYR A 730 14.04 6.49 -0.18
C TYR A 730 14.93 5.35 0.31
N ASP A 731 15.30 5.39 1.59
CA ASP A 731 16.04 4.33 2.27
C ASP A 731 15.05 3.32 2.85
N VAL A 732 15.02 2.11 2.28
CA VAL A 732 14.10 1.03 2.67
C VAL A 732 14.37 0.54 4.08
N ALA A 733 15.63 0.52 4.53
CA ALA A 733 16.00 0.06 5.87
C ALA A 733 15.53 1.05 6.94
N LYS A 734 15.74 2.35 6.69
CA LYS A 734 15.29 3.42 7.59
C LYS A 734 13.80 3.76 7.45
N LYS A 735 13.15 3.31 6.36
CA LYS A 735 11.76 3.66 6.01
C LYS A 735 11.55 5.16 5.92
N LYS A 736 12.58 5.90 5.46
CA LYS A 736 12.58 7.36 5.36
C LYS A 736 13.10 7.79 3.99
N GLY A 737 12.44 8.79 3.41
CA GLY A 737 12.81 9.44 2.17
C GLY A 737 13.41 10.81 2.41
N ARG A 738 14.27 11.24 1.48
CA ARG A 738 14.83 12.58 1.45
C ARG A 738 14.66 13.18 0.06
N VAL A 739 14.21 14.43 0.01
CA VAL A 739 14.22 15.23 -1.22
C VAL A 739 15.67 15.57 -1.56
N LYS A 740 16.06 15.31 -2.80
CA LYS A 740 17.36 15.67 -3.36
C LYS A 740 17.16 16.68 -4.47
N GLU A 741 17.97 17.71 -4.44
CA GLU A 741 17.94 18.82 -5.39
C GLU A 741 19.38 19.11 -5.83
N GLU A 742 19.62 19.06 -7.14
CA GLU A 742 20.95 19.30 -7.71
C GLU A 742 20.85 20.18 -8.96
N ARG A 743 21.95 20.89 -9.25
CA ARG A 743 22.08 21.65 -10.50
C ARG A 743 22.84 20.83 -11.52
N PHE A 744 22.34 20.83 -12.76
CA PHE A 744 22.88 20.02 -13.85
C PHE A 744 23.24 20.84 -15.09
#